data_AF-A0A5N5KFM7-F1
#
_entry.id   AF-A0A5N5KFM7-F1
#
_cell.length_a   1.000
_cell.length_b   1.000
_cell.length_c   1.000
_cell.angle_alpha   90.00
_cell.angle_beta   90.00
_cell.angle_gamma   90.00
#
_symmetry.space_group_name_H-M   'P 1'
#
loop_
_entity.id
_entity.type
_entity.pdbx_description
1 polymer ?
#
loop_
_entity_poly.entity_id
_entity_poly.type
_entity_poly.pdbx_seq_one_letter_code
_entity_poly.pdbx_strand_id
1 'polypeptide(L)'
;MDRTEETAQQACRNQNAMDDKIDEIAQAFEYSTAQSNREHEKTQKAVAEVSTRLSKNAAAVILLAKDVINELRSAMSDEGSNGAQSQEGVFRIPYSDQQAAMNQIRELKEEVHLLRTEFGQSLQQITKAVSHISPEEEQKSRKTSTWKCHLWLAKELVLHKILGHIHFGTRDLSVVLNDVSFQLYPAIRYIQSWGIAEDMDVDFAGIPDAKDILPPAYEAVLSYTASASSVHSRLYRSESTGLHVDALGLVTILGAEEVNNSVGRLVSGSYFEFLPLLGAFMLASDRFTEKRPGFTLYNFTSSMTTTELAGWFSRWLKAQEFSQIRDIVTWKVEKCPRSRRWQAFLVRFLLIGLPVNGMLVALTVLSGDWWGFANAVSMVLSVIVRVFLVSQRQAGIDDTIEKAQAEAVDLYRKKATAYEADRKLGKLRPKSKPPLHPDENIAKVIVIMDDSKVVTIRAPEYLIGQIFTKNPQIPNRRLYQFFQALGWLAFGSHLITLGMSGLHTQIYTAALLILATIMAVYKVGCDDWRFRQRSRSALLHCWISNRLVVSCSEYRDSYANWSTLSDSPAKTWQTSGSNAGLDEEKGLPSPGGSKKTIRSERRQDLYAWLKPDARELQLMEDWYLVPHRNKAWMKDFETKRREHETRQDGGGD
;
A
#
# COMPACT_ATOMS: atom_id res chain seq x y z
N MET A 1 68.27 16.96 -11.06
CA MET A 1 68.00 16.23 -9.80
C MET A 1 67.45 17.18 -8.74
N ASP A 2 67.99 18.39 -8.60
CA ASP A 2 67.54 19.34 -7.56
C ASP A 2 66.05 19.73 -7.66
N ARG A 3 65.54 19.99 -8.88
CA ARG A 3 64.09 20.29 -9.07
C ARG A 3 63.16 19.13 -8.69
N THR A 4 63.60 17.89 -8.88
CA THR A 4 62.79 16.71 -8.53
C THR A 4 62.75 16.48 -7.03
N GLU A 5 63.82 16.83 -6.32
CA GLU A 5 63.90 16.74 -4.86
C GLU A 5 63.01 17.77 -4.18
N GLU A 6 63.01 19.02 -4.67
CA GLU A 6 62.10 20.07 -4.19
C GLU A 6 60.62 19.71 -4.36
N THR A 7 60.24 19.12 -5.51
CA THR A 7 58.85 18.69 -5.74
C THR A 7 58.44 17.53 -4.84
N ALA A 8 59.35 16.60 -4.54
CA ALA A 8 59.09 15.49 -3.64
C ALA A 8 58.93 15.98 -2.18
N GLN A 9 59.77 16.94 -1.77
CA GLN A 9 59.70 17.53 -0.45
C GLN A 9 58.42 18.35 -0.26
N GLN A 10 57.97 19.07 -1.31
CA GLN A 10 56.70 19.80 -1.27
C GLN A 10 55.49 18.86 -1.24
N ALA A 11 55.52 17.75 -1.97
CA ALA A 11 54.47 16.74 -1.92
C ALA A 11 54.34 16.13 -0.51
N CYS A 12 55.48 15.83 0.13
CA CYS A 12 55.53 15.30 1.50
C CYS A 12 54.96 16.31 2.52
N ARG A 13 55.29 17.60 2.40
CA ARG A 13 54.70 18.66 3.25
C ARG A 13 53.19 18.80 3.06
N ASN A 14 52.73 18.74 1.81
CA ASN A 14 51.30 18.82 1.51
C ASN A 14 50.52 17.61 2.05
N GLN A 15 51.14 16.42 2.03
CA GLN A 15 50.53 15.21 2.57
C GLN A 15 50.41 15.27 4.10
N ASN A 16 51.47 15.68 4.80
CA ASN A 16 51.41 15.86 6.26
C ASN A 16 50.37 16.91 6.67
N ALA A 17 50.27 18.03 5.93
CA ALA A 17 49.25 19.05 6.19
C ALA A 17 47.81 18.57 5.90
N MET A 18 47.65 17.53 5.06
CA MET A 18 46.36 16.91 4.79
C MET A 18 45.97 15.94 5.90
N ASP A 19 46.93 15.16 6.39
CA ASP A 19 46.74 14.23 7.52
C ASP A 19 46.36 15.00 8.80
N ASP A 20 47.01 16.12 9.11
CA ASP A 20 46.65 16.99 10.24
C ASP A 20 45.20 17.50 10.16
N LYS A 21 44.71 17.82 8.95
CA LYS A 21 43.32 18.27 8.75
C LYS A 21 42.31 17.13 8.86
N ILE A 22 42.70 15.90 8.51
CA ILE A 22 41.85 14.72 8.67
C ILE A 22 41.63 14.45 10.16
N ASP A 23 42.67 14.58 10.98
CA ASP A 23 42.58 14.42 12.43
C ASP A 23 41.70 15.51 13.09
N GLU A 24 41.80 16.76 12.64
CA GLU A 24 40.94 17.85 13.11
C GLU A 24 39.45 17.59 12.79
N ILE A 25 39.15 17.09 11.57
CA ILE A 25 37.78 16.73 11.17
C ILE A 25 37.28 15.53 11.97
N ALA A 26 38.12 14.53 12.23
CA ALA A 26 37.77 13.37 13.04
C ALA A 26 37.39 13.77 14.47
N GLN A 27 38.18 14.66 15.10
CA GLN A 27 37.87 15.19 16.44
C GLN A 27 36.57 16.01 16.46
N ALA A 28 36.34 16.84 15.44
CA ALA A 28 35.08 17.60 15.32
C ALA A 28 33.86 16.67 15.17
N PHE A 29 34.01 15.57 14.44
CA PHE A 29 32.97 14.57 14.26
C PHE A 29 32.67 13.79 15.55
N GLU A 30 33.70 13.38 16.29
CA GLU A 30 33.55 12.73 17.60
C GLU A 30 32.86 13.65 18.60
N TYR A 31 33.24 14.93 18.65
CA TYR A 31 32.60 15.93 19.51
C TYR A 31 31.11 16.11 19.15
N SER A 32 30.79 16.27 17.86
CA SER A 32 29.41 16.39 17.39
C SER A 32 28.57 15.15 17.71
N THR A 33 29.16 13.96 17.58
CA THR A 33 28.49 12.69 17.89
C THR A 33 28.21 12.55 19.39
N ALA A 34 29.18 12.91 20.24
CA ALA A 34 29.01 12.92 21.69
C ALA A 34 27.94 13.93 22.15
N GLN A 35 27.86 15.09 21.51
CA GLN A 35 26.82 16.08 21.79
C GLN A 35 25.42 15.58 21.38
N SER A 36 25.28 15.01 20.18
CA SER A 36 24.03 14.41 19.71
C SER A 36 23.54 13.30 20.64
N ASN A 37 24.44 12.44 21.13
CA ASN A 37 24.09 11.36 22.06
C ASN A 37 23.56 11.90 23.40
N ARG A 38 24.16 12.99 23.94
CA ARG A 38 23.66 13.63 25.16
C ARG A 38 22.29 14.26 24.99
N GLU A 39 21.99 14.82 23.82
CA GLU A 39 20.66 15.35 23.51
C GLU A 39 19.62 14.23 23.32
N HIS A 40 20.01 13.11 22.70
CA HIS A 40 19.17 11.93 22.58
C HIS A 40 18.82 11.32 23.95
N GLU A 41 19.78 11.25 24.89
CA GLU A 41 19.52 10.76 26.24
C GLU A 41 18.52 11.66 27.00
N LYS A 42 18.65 12.98 26.87
CA LYS A 42 17.70 13.94 27.47
C LYS A 42 16.29 13.79 26.91
N THR A 43 16.15 13.62 25.60
CA THR A 43 14.84 13.45 24.96
C THR A 43 14.21 12.11 25.33
N GLN A 44 14.99 11.01 25.39
CA GLN A 44 14.50 9.71 25.87
C GLN A 44 13.98 9.80 27.31
N LYS A 45 14.72 10.47 28.21
CA LYS A 45 14.29 10.66 29.60
C LYS A 45 12.98 11.46 29.71
N ALA A 46 12.84 12.52 28.91
CA ALA A 46 11.60 13.30 28.85
C ALA A 46 10.42 12.48 28.30
N VAL A 47 10.64 11.65 27.28
CA VAL A 47 9.60 10.76 26.73
C VAL A 47 9.18 9.70 27.74
N ALA A 48 10.12 9.11 28.48
CA ALA A 48 9.83 8.13 29.52
C ALA A 48 8.98 8.72 30.67
N GLU A 49 9.30 9.96 31.10
CA GLU A 49 8.51 10.67 32.11
C GLU A 49 7.08 10.98 31.63
N VAL A 50 6.92 11.39 30.37
CA VAL A 50 5.60 11.64 29.78
C VAL A 50 4.79 10.35 29.66
N SER A 51 5.43 9.25 29.26
CA SER A 51 4.78 7.93 29.14
C SER A 51 4.23 7.46 30.49
N THR A 52 5.03 7.59 31.56
CA THR A 52 4.62 7.22 32.92
C THR A 52 3.46 8.08 33.43
N ARG A 53 3.48 9.41 33.21
CA ARG A 53 2.35 10.29 33.54
C ARG A 53 1.07 9.91 32.78
N LEU A 54 1.20 9.56 31.50
CA LEU A 54 0.06 9.16 30.67
C LEU A 54 -0.57 7.86 31.15
N SER A 55 0.26 6.86 31.48
CA SER A 55 -0.18 5.58 32.03
C SER A 55 -0.94 5.76 33.35
N LYS A 56 -0.41 6.60 34.26
CA LYS A 56 -1.08 6.93 35.53
C LYS A 56 -2.45 7.58 35.32
N ASN A 57 -2.55 8.54 34.40
CA ASN A 57 -3.81 9.21 34.09
C ASN A 57 -4.81 8.27 33.41
N ALA A 58 -4.35 7.37 32.53
CA ALA A 58 -5.20 6.35 31.92
C ALA A 58 -5.78 5.38 32.96
N ALA A 59 -4.96 4.94 33.93
CA ALA A 59 -5.41 4.08 35.01
C ALA A 59 -6.48 4.75 35.90
N ALA A 60 -6.30 6.04 36.23
CA ALA A 60 -7.28 6.80 37.00
C ALA A 60 -8.63 6.92 36.28
N VAL A 61 -8.62 7.18 34.96
CA VAL A 61 -9.84 7.25 34.14
C VAL A 61 -10.54 5.89 34.04
N ILE A 62 -9.78 4.79 33.95
CA ILE A 62 -10.35 3.44 33.92
C ILE A 62 -11.00 3.09 35.27
N LEU A 63 -10.41 3.49 36.39
CA LEU A 63 -10.99 3.31 37.73
C LEU A 63 -12.31 4.08 37.86
N LEU A 64 -12.32 5.37 37.52
CA LEU A 64 -13.53 6.19 37.54
C LEU A 64 -14.64 5.59 36.67
N ALA A 65 -14.31 5.13 35.46
CA ALA A 65 -15.28 4.49 34.58
C ALA A 65 -15.85 3.18 35.17
N LYS A 66 -15.02 2.40 35.86
CA LYS A 66 -15.47 1.17 36.54
C LYS A 66 -16.39 1.48 37.72
N ASP A 67 -16.07 2.49 38.52
CA ASP A 67 -16.88 2.88 39.67
C ASP A 67 -18.28 3.35 39.22
N VAL A 68 -18.35 4.18 38.17
CA VAL A 68 -19.63 4.60 37.57
C VAL A 68 -20.44 3.41 37.04
N ILE A 69 -19.79 2.45 36.37
CA ILE A 69 -20.46 1.25 35.87
C ILE A 69 -20.98 0.37 37.02
N ASN A 70 -20.22 0.26 38.11
CA ASN A 70 -20.59 -0.54 39.27
C ASN A 70 -21.73 0.12 40.07
N GLU A 71 -21.73 1.44 40.25
CA GLU A 71 -22.84 2.18 40.86
C GLU A 71 -24.13 2.00 40.03
N LEU A 72 -24.05 2.18 38.71
CA LEU A 72 -25.19 1.95 37.82
C LEU A 72 -25.70 0.51 37.90
N ARG A 73 -24.80 -0.48 38.00
CA ARG A 73 -25.17 -1.88 38.16
C ARG A 73 -25.83 -2.17 39.50
N SER A 74 -25.35 -1.58 40.59
CA SER A 74 -25.93 -1.74 41.93
C SER A 74 -27.34 -1.14 41.98
N ALA A 75 -27.51 0.06 41.44
CA ALA A 75 -28.81 0.73 41.37
C ALA A 75 -29.85 -0.10 40.59
N MET A 76 -29.44 -0.74 39.48
CA MET A 76 -30.32 -1.65 38.73
C MET A 76 -30.60 -2.98 39.44
N SER A 77 -29.71 -3.45 40.31
CA SER A 77 -29.86 -4.74 41.00
C SER A 77 -30.75 -4.65 42.24
N ASP A 78 -30.75 -3.50 42.93
CA ASP A 78 -31.58 -3.28 44.13
C ASP A 78 -33.09 -3.16 43.79
N GLU A 79 -33.43 -2.72 42.58
CA GLU A 79 -34.83 -2.70 42.11
C GLU A 79 -35.39 -4.10 41.77
N GLY A 80 -34.53 -5.10 41.53
CA GLY A 80 -34.95 -6.46 41.17
C GLY A 80 -35.39 -7.33 42.36
N SER A 81 -35.13 -6.89 43.59
CA SER A 81 -35.40 -7.68 44.81
C SER A 81 -36.82 -7.54 45.35
N ASN A 82 -37.59 -6.54 44.91
CA ASN A 82 -38.90 -6.23 45.46
C ASN A 82 -39.97 -6.20 44.36
N GLY A 83 -40.53 -7.36 44.00
CA GLY A 83 -41.81 -7.38 43.27
C GLY A 83 -41.94 -8.45 42.19
N ALA A 84 -41.97 -9.72 42.57
CA ALA A 84 -42.56 -10.75 41.73
C ALA A 84 -44.10 -10.67 41.80
N GLN A 85 -44.71 -9.71 41.12
CA GLN A 85 -46.10 -9.75 40.62
C GLN A 85 -46.49 -8.41 39.97
N SER A 86 -46.30 -8.29 38.65
CA SER A 86 -47.28 -7.79 37.68
C SER A 86 -46.59 -7.54 36.34
N GLN A 87 -47.03 -8.26 35.31
CA GLN A 87 -46.67 -7.99 33.91
C GLN A 87 -47.32 -6.69 33.43
N GLU A 88 -46.65 -6.05 32.46
CA GLU A 88 -47.09 -4.89 31.66
C GLU A 88 -47.27 -3.55 32.39
N GLY A 89 -46.15 -2.97 32.80
CA GLY A 89 -46.03 -1.52 33.03
C GLY A 89 -44.67 -1.05 32.50
N VAL A 90 -44.68 -0.10 31.56
CA VAL A 90 -43.46 0.57 31.07
C VAL A 90 -42.74 1.20 32.27
N PHE A 91 -41.57 0.64 32.61
CA PHE A 91 -40.71 1.10 33.69
C PHE A 91 -40.35 2.58 33.50
N ARG A 92 -40.87 3.45 34.38
CA ARG A 92 -40.40 4.83 34.53
C ARG A 92 -39.47 4.87 35.74
N ILE A 93 -38.18 4.99 35.47
CA ILE A 93 -37.18 5.34 36.48
C ILE A 93 -37.63 6.65 37.16
N PRO A 94 -37.62 6.76 38.49
CA PRO A 94 -37.96 7.99 39.20
C PRO A 94 -37.10 9.15 38.68
N TYR A 95 -37.74 10.28 38.35
CA TYR A 95 -37.08 11.45 37.78
C TYR A 95 -35.92 11.99 38.66
N SER A 96 -35.96 11.73 39.98
CA SER A 96 -34.89 12.07 40.92
C SER A 96 -33.57 11.35 40.62
N ASP A 97 -33.64 10.08 40.25
CA ASP A 97 -32.46 9.22 40.10
C ASP A 97 -31.82 9.45 38.72
N GLN A 98 -32.66 9.74 37.72
CA GLN A 98 -32.21 10.23 36.43
C GLN A 98 -31.48 11.58 36.56
N GLN A 99 -31.96 12.46 37.45
CA GLN A 99 -31.33 13.76 37.69
C GLN A 99 -29.99 13.62 38.44
N ALA A 100 -29.90 12.70 39.41
CA ALA A 100 -28.65 12.40 40.12
C ALA A 100 -27.58 11.84 39.16
N ALA A 101 -27.95 10.87 38.31
CA ALA A 101 -27.05 10.32 37.29
C ALA A 101 -26.61 11.40 36.27
N MET A 102 -27.52 12.30 35.86
CA MET A 102 -27.18 13.42 34.98
C MET A 102 -26.21 14.43 35.62
N ASN A 103 -26.27 14.61 36.93
CA ASN A 103 -25.34 15.47 37.66
C ASN A 103 -23.94 14.83 37.76
N GLN A 104 -23.86 13.53 38.05
CA GLN A 104 -22.58 12.79 38.04
C GLN A 104 -21.93 12.77 36.66
N ILE A 105 -22.73 12.58 35.59
CA ILE A 105 -22.22 12.65 34.20
C ILE A 105 -21.69 14.05 33.87
N ARG A 106 -22.31 15.11 34.41
CA ARG A 106 -21.85 16.49 34.21
C ARG A 106 -20.52 16.74 34.90
N GLU A 107 -20.37 16.29 36.14
CA GLU A 107 -19.13 16.38 36.91
C GLU A 107 -17.99 15.61 36.23
N LEU A 108 -18.24 14.38 35.78
CA LEU A 108 -17.27 13.59 35.01
C LEU A 108 -16.87 14.28 33.70
N LYS A 109 -17.81 14.96 33.03
CA LYS A 109 -17.54 15.72 31.81
C LYS A 109 -16.61 16.91 32.08
N GLU A 110 -16.76 17.58 33.22
CA GLU A 110 -15.91 18.69 33.65
C GLU A 110 -14.50 18.20 34.00
N GLU A 111 -14.37 17.09 34.74
CA GLU A 111 -13.06 16.50 35.05
C GLU A 111 -12.32 16.04 33.78
N VAL A 112 -13.03 15.41 32.84
CA VAL A 112 -12.46 15.02 31.55
C VAL A 112 -12.02 16.24 30.73
N HIS A 113 -12.76 17.35 30.84
CA HIS A 113 -12.38 18.60 30.18
C HIS A 113 -11.12 19.22 30.81
N LEU A 114 -11.00 19.20 32.14
CA LEU A 114 -9.80 19.65 32.85
C LEU A 114 -8.57 18.83 32.44
N LEU A 115 -8.67 17.49 32.46
CA LEU A 115 -7.61 16.59 32.02
C LEU A 115 -7.21 16.82 30.55
N ARG A 116 -8.18 17.13 29.69
CA ARG A 116 -7.91 17.49 28.27
C ARG A 116 -7.07 18.76 28.17
N THR A 117 -7.36 19.77 29.00
CA THR A 117 -6.62 21.03 28.99
C THR A 117 -5.19 20.89 29.53
N GLU A 118 -4.99 20.17 30.64
CA GLU A 118 -3.64 19.89 31.19
C GLU A 118 -2.79 19.07 30.21
N PHE A 119 -3.41 18.11 29.52
CA PHE A 119 -2.75 17.32 28.50
C PHE A 119 -2.35 18.16 27.28
N GLY A 120 -3.22 19.08 26.84
CA GLY A 120 -2.91 20.03 25.76
C GLY A 120 -1.72 20.93 26.09
N GLN A 121 -1.64 21.42 27.33
CA GLN A 121 -0.51 22.22 27.80
C GLN A 121 0.80 21.41 27.84
N SER A 122 0.74 20.17 28.31
CA SER A 122 1.89 19.25 28.32
C SER A 122 2.40 18.97 26.89
N LEU A 123 1.49 18.81 25.92
CA LEU A 123 1.85 18.62 24.51
C LEU A 123 2.49 19.86 23.88
N GLN A 124 2.02 21.06 24.23
CA GLN A 124 2.65 22.30 23.75
C GLN A 124 4.08 22.45 24.29
N GLN A 125 4.32 22.07 25.55
CA GLN A 125 5.67 22.06 26.14
C GLN A 125 6.60 21.06 25.42
N ILE A 126 6.10 19.86 25.11
CA ILE A 126 6.86 18.85 24.34
C ILE A 126 7.13 19.32 22.91
N THR A 127 6.15 19.94 22.26
CA THR A 127 6.31 20.43 20.88
C THR A 127 7.35 21.55 20.80
N LYS A 128 7.37 22.46 21.79
CA LYS A 128 8.43 23.48 21.92
C LYS A 128 9.81 22.88 22.22
N ALA A 129 9.88 21.76 22.94
CA ALA A 129 11.14 21.07 23.22
C ALA A 129 11.66 20.26 22.01
N VAL A 130 10.76 19.77 21.15
CA VAL A 130 11.07 18.88 20.01
C VAL A 130 11.27 19.65 18.69
N SER A 131 10.90 20.93 18.60
CA SER A 131 11.04 21.75 17.38
C SER A 131 12.48 22.03 16.93
N HIS A 132 13.49 21.47 17.61
CA HIS A 132 14.90 21.57 17.25
C HIS A 132 15.50 20.25 16.72
N ILE A 133 14.69 19.22 16.46
CA ILE A 133 15.16 17.85 16.23
C ILE A 133 15.09 17.42 14.75
N SER A 134 16.08 16.63 14.35
CA SER A 134 16.31 16.01 13.04
C SER A 134 15.11 15.22 12.46
N PRO A 135 14.92 15.23 11.12
CA PRO A 135 13.80 14.59 10.41
C PRO A 135 13.63 13.08 10.61
N GLU A 136 14.65 12.34 11.06
CA GLU A 136 14.52 10.90 11.36
C GLU A 136 13.67 10.63 12.62
N GLU A 137 13.73 11.50 13.64
CA GLU A 137 12.91 11.36 14.84
C GLU A 137 11.44 11.77 14.60
N GLU A 138 11.20 12.62 13.59
CA GLU A 138 9.85 12.97 13.13
C GLU A 138 9.07 11.73 12.63
N GLN A 139 9.76 10.76 12.04
CA GLN A 139 9.14 9.52 11.55
C GLN A 139 8.72 8.58 12.69
N LYS A 140 9.47 8.54 13.80
CA LYS A 140 9.12 7.78 15.00
C LYS A 140 7.94 8.45 15.74
N SER A 141 7.95 9.79 15.84
CA SER A 141 6.86 10.59 16.40
C SER A 141 5.54 10.45 15.63
N ARG A 142 5.58 10.32 14.30
CA ARG A 142 4.40 10.07 13.45
C ARG A 142 3.70 8.73 13.77
N LYS A 143 4.46 7.67 14.04
CA LYS A 143 3.89 6.40 14.54
C LYS A 143 3.22 6.60 15.90
N THR A 144 3.82 7.43 16.76
CA THR A 144 3.28 7.77 18.08
C THR A 144 2.00 8.64 18.02
N SER A 145 1.89 9.50 17.00
CA SER A 145 0.70 10.33 16.74
C SER A 145 -0.48 9.52 16.23
N THR A 146 -0.22 8.41 15.52
CA THR A 146 -1.26 7.63 14.84
C THR A 146 -2.08 6.82 15.84
N TRP A 147 -1.44 6.21 16.85
CA TRP A 147 -2.16 5.47 17.91
C TRP A 147 -2.96 6.37 18.85
N LYS A 148 -2.49 7.60 19.10
CA LYS A 148 -3.22 8.63 19.88
C LYS A 148 -4.55 8.98 19.21
N CYS A 149 -4.56 9.00 17.88
CA CYS A 149 -5.77 9.26 17.10
C CYS A 149 -6.77 8.10 17.22
N HIS A 150 -6.30 6.85 17.22
CA HIS A 150 -7.16 5.67 17.40
C HIS A 150 -7.77 5.56 18.79
N LEU A 151 -6.98 5.84 19.85
CA LEU A 151 -7.47 5.83 21.23
C LEU A 151 -8.49 6.95 21.47
N TRP A 152 -8.25 8.13 20.90
CA TRP A 152 -9.19 9.25 20.95
C TRP A 152 -10.50 8.93 20.22
N LEU A 153 -10.43 8.33 19.01
CA LEU A 153 -11.62 7.95 18.24
C LEU A 153 -12.48 6.92 18.98
N ALA A 154 -11.84 5.94 19.62
CA ALA A 154 -12.54 4.93 20.42
C ALA A 154 -13.26 5.56 21.61
N LYS A 155 -12.64 6.54 22.28
CA LYS A 155 -13.23 7.26 23.41
C LYS A 155 -14.46 8.07 23.00
N GLU A 156 -14.37 8.83 21.90
CA GLU A 156 -15.49 9.64 21.41
C GLU A 156 -16.67 8.79 20.92
N LEU A 157 -16.39 7.67 20.24
CA LEU A 157 -17.44 6.73 19.80
C LEU A 157 -18.25 6.14 20.96
N VAL A 158 -17.58 5.82 22.06
CA VAL A 158 -18.23 5.30 23.28
C VAL A 158 -19.08 6.40 23.93
N LEU A 159 -18.53 7.62 24.06
CA LEU A 159 -19.22 8.75 24.67
C LEU A 159 -20.49 9.14 23.87
N HIS A 160 -20.39 9.20 22.54
CA HIS A 160 -21.49 9.55 21.66
C HIS A 160 -22.62 8.51 21.66
N LYS A 161 -22.29 7.21 21.74
CA LYS A 161 -23.29 6.14 21.85
C LYS A 161 -24.03 6.17 23.19
N ILE A 162 -23.31 6.43 24.29
CA ILE A 162 -23.91 6.56 25.62
C ILE A 162 -24.85 7.78 25.67
N LEU A 163 -24.38 8.94 25.20
CA LEU A 163 -25.19 10.17 25.14
C LEU A 163 -26.40 10.03 24.21
N GLY A 164 -26.23 9.41 23.04
CA GLY A 164 -27.31 9.16 22.10
C GLY A 164 -28.42 8.29 22.71
N HIS A 165 -28.08 7.30 23.52
CA HIS A 165 -29.09 6.43 24.13
C HIS A 165 -29.78 7.03 25.36
N ILE A 166 -29.07 7.84 26.16
CA ILE A 166 -29.68 8.64 27.23
C ILE A 166 -30.73 9.61 26.65
N HIS A 167 -30.52 10.11 25.43
CA HIS A 167 -31.43 11.04 24.78
C HIS A 167 -32.66 10.37 24.12
N PHE A 168 -32.57 9.09 23.72
CA PHE A 168 -33.63 8.42 22.95
C PHE A 168 -34.47 7.38 23.71
N GLY A 169 -34.24 7.18 25.02
CA GLY A 169 -35.22 6.65 25.98
C GLY A 169 -36.00 5.38 25.61
N THR A 170 -35.47 4.45 24.81
CA THR A 170 -36.27 3.31 24.29
C THR A 170 -35.51 2.00 24.06
N ARG A 171 -34.32 1.80 24.63
CA ARG A 171 -33.67 0.46 24.60
C ARG A 171 -33.16 0.05 25.96
N ASP A 172 -33.30 -1.25 26.20
CA ASP A 172 -32.80 -1.97 27.37
C ASP A 172 -31.30 -1.69 27.56
N LEU A 173 -30.97 -0.97 28.63
CA LEU A 173 -29.63 -0.45 28.93
C LEU A 173 -28.59 -1.58 29.02
N SER A 174 -29.05 -2.79 29.37
CA SER A 174 -28.27 -4.02 29.42
C SER A 174 -27.67 -4.42 28.05
N VAL A 175 -28.41 -4.21 26.96
CA VAL A 175 -27.96 -4.50 25.58
C VAL A 175 -26.88 -3.51 25.14
N VAL A 176 -27.04 -2.24 25.52
CA VAL A 176 -26.07 -1.18 25.20
C VAL A 176 -24.78 -1.39 25.97
N LEU A 177 -24.85 -1.74 27.26
CA LEU A 177 -23.67 -2.05 28.08
C LEU A 177 -22.92 -3.28 27.56
N ASN A 178 -23.62 -4.29 27.03
CA ASN A 178 -22.99 -5.44 26.37
C ASN A 178 -22.34 -5.07 25.03
N ASP A 179 -22.97 -4.21 24.22
CA ASP A 179 -22.41 -3.76 22.93
C ASP A 179 -21.17 -2.86 23.14
N VAL A 180 -21.23 -1.98 24.15
CA VAL A 180 -20.09 -1.14 24.56
C VAL A 180 -18.97 -2.01 25.14
N SER A 181 -19.28 -2.98 26.01
CA SER A 181 -18.30 -3.92 26.56
C SER A 181 -17.62 -4.75 25.46
N PHE A 182 -18.40 -5.26 24.48
CA PHE A 182 -17.89 -6.02 23.35
C PHE A 182 -16.95 -5.20 22.44
N GLN A 183 -17.23 -3.90 22.25
CA GLN A 183 -16.37 -3.00 21.47
C GLN A 183 -15.15 -2.47 22.23
N LEU A 184 -15.23 -2.37 23.56
CA LEU A 184 -14.10 -2.00 24.42
C LEU A 184 -13.15 -3.19 24.68
N TYR A 185 -13.66 -4.43 24.63
CA TYR A 185 -12.88 -5.63 24.94
C TYR A 185 -11.59 -5.77 24.10
N PRO A 186 -11.56 -5.52 22.78
CA PRO A 186 -10.33 -5.55 21.99
C PRO A 186 -9.35 -4.45 22.37
N ALA A 187 -9.83 -3.24 22.68
CA ALA A 187 -8.99 -2.11 23.07
C ALA A 187 -8.37 -2.32 24.46
N ILE A 188 -9.15 -2.84 25.42
CA ILE A 188 -8.69 -3.17 26.77
C ILE A 188 -7.69 -4.33 26.73
N ARG A 189 -7.96 -5.39 25.96
CA ARG A 189 -7.05 -6.54 25.79
C ARG A 189 -5.75 -6.14 25.12
N TYR A 190 -5.80 -5.20 24.17
CA TYR A 190 -4.62 -4.65 23.50
C TYR A 190 -3.78 -3.76 24.43
N ILE A 191 -4.42 -2.94 25.28
CA ILE A 191 -3.74 -2.15 26.32
C ILE A 191 -3.11 -3.04 27.39
N GLN A 192 -3.80 -4.09 27.84
CA GLN A 192 -3.27 -5.06 28.81
C GLN A 192 -2.11 -5.88 28.25
N SER A 193 -2.12 -6.21 26.95
CA SER A 193 -1.00 -6.89 26.29
C SER A 193 0.29 -6.07 26.25
N TRP A 194 0.19 -4.73 26.32
CA TRP A 194 1.35 -3.84 26.32
C TRP A 194 1.96 -3.61 27.71
N GLY A 195 1.17 -3.74 28.79
CA GLY A 195 1.71 -3.73 30.16
C GLY A 195 2.53 -4.98 30.51
N ILE A 196 2.47 -6.02 29.68
CA ILE A 196 3.22 -7.27 29.82
C ILE A 196 4.41 -7.32 28.82
N ALA A 197 4.47 -6.40 27.86
CA ALA A 197 5.39 -6.47 26.72
C ALA A 197 6.78 -5.82 26.93
N GLU A 198 7.09 -5.30 28.13
CA GLU A 198 8.46 -4.85 28.44
C GLU A 198 9.41 -6.00 28.81
N ASP A 199 8.91 -7.23 28.97
CA ASP A 199 9.74 -8.42 29.06
C ASP A 199 8.90 -9.64 28.68
N MET A 200 8.97 -10.07 27.40
CA MET A 200 8.88 -11.49 27.00
C MET A 200 8.82 -11.67 25.47
N ASP A 201 9.67 -12.58 25.00
CA ASP A 201 9.72 -13.18 23.66
C ASP A 201 8.68 -14.31 23.61
N VAL A 202 7.48 -14.11 23.03
CA VAL A 202 6.46 -15.17 22.91
C VAL A 202 5.66 -15.12 21.60
N ASP A 203 5.59 -16.31 21.00
CA ASP A 203 4.79 -16.80 19.87
C ASP A 203 3.28 -16.51 19.98
N PHE A 204 2.66 -16.03 18.89
CA PHE A 204 1.22 -15.79 18.82
C PHE A 204 0.46 -16.96 18.19
N ALA A 205 -0.16 -17.80 19.02
CA ALA A 205 -1.21 -18.75 18.64
C ALA A 205 -2.53 -18.42 19.36
N GLY A 206 -3.61 -18.23 18.58
CA GLY A 206 -4.97 -18.53 19.02
C GLY A 206 -5.94 -17.36 19.22
N ILE A 207 -6.78 -17.08 18.22
CA ILE A 207 -8.20 -16.67 18.39
C ILE A 207 -9.01 -17.21 17.18
N PRO A 208 -10.10 -17.99 17.37
CA PRO A 208 -11.01 -18.38 16.30
C PRO A 208 -12.33 -17.57 16.27
N ASP A 209 -12.87 -17.52 15.05
CA ASP A 209 -14.26 -17.30 14.60
C ASP A 209 -14.91 -15.89 14.64
N ALA A 210 -15.03 -15.32 13.43
CA ALA A 210 -16.20 -14.59 12.96
C ALA A 210 -16.37 -14.89 11.45
N LYS A 211 -17.12 -15.95 11.12
CA LYS A 211 -17.65 -16.18 9.77
C LYS A 211 -19.16 -16.07 9.84
N ASP A 212 -19.67 -15.06 9.13
CA ASP A 212 -20.94 -15.05 8.37
C ASP A 212 -21.51 -13.63 8.33
N ILE A 213 -20.90 -12.76 7.51
CA ILE A 213 -21.57 -11.55 7.00
C ILE A 213 -21.18 -11.38 5.52
N LEU A 214 -22.17 -11.42 4.63
CA LEU A 214 -22.08 -11.08 3.20
C LEU A 214 -21.52 -9.66 2.99
N PRO A 215 -20.60 -9.41 2.02
CA PRO A 215 -20.32 -8.07 1.49
C PRO A 215 -21.03 -7.87 0.13
N PRO A 216 -21.55 -6.64 -0.15
CA PRO A 216 -20.66 -5.60 -0.69
C PRO A 216 -20.88 -4.17 -0.15
N ALA A 217 -21.72 -3.94 0.86
CA ALA A 217 -21.94 -2.58 1.40
C ALA A 217 -20.91 -2.15 2.45
N TYR A 218 -20.29 -3.11 3.16
CA TYR A 218 -19.43 -2.85 4.33
C TYR A 218 -18.02 -2.34 3.97
N GLU A 219 -17.41 -2.84 2.89
CA GLU A 219 -16.10 -2.37 2.43
C GLU A 219 -16.16 -0.98 1.75
N ALA A 220 -17.30 -0.63 1.14
CA ALA A 220 -17.54 0.71 0.62
C ALA A 220 -17.61 1.74 1.76
N VAL A 221 -18.23 1.37 2.88
CA VAL A 221 -18.30 2.22 4.08
C VAL A 221 -16.93 2.30 4.77
N LEU A 222 -16.16 1.21 4.84
CA LEU A 222 -14.82 1.21 5.47
C LEU A 222 -13.75 1.99 4.67
N SER A 223 -13.75 1.90 3.34
CA SER A 223 -12.86 2.72 2.51
C SER A 223 -13.25 4.20 2.54
N TYR A 224 -14.54 4.51 2.55
CA TYR A 224 -15.05 5.87 2.69
C TYR A 224 -14.76 6.45 4.09
N THR A 225 -14.91 5.66 5.16
CA THR A 225 -14.62 6.09 6.54
C THR A 225 -13.13 6.19 6.85
N ALA A 226 -12.28 5.36 6.25
CA ALA A 226 -10.82 5.51 6.37
C ALA A 226 -10.31 6.77 5.66
N SER A 227 -10.85 7.07 4.46
CA SER A 227 -10.56 8.31 3.74
C SER A 227 -11.14 9.52 4.49
N ALA A 228 -12.40 9.44 4.96
CA ALA A 228 -13.04 10.46 5.77
C ALA A 228 -12.34 10.68 7.13
N SER A 229 -11.75 9.66 7.75
CA SER A 229 -10.98 9.77 9.00
C SER A 229 -9.62 10.45 8.79
N SER A 230 -8.94 10.17 7.66
CA SER A 230 -7.73 10.92 7.25
C SER A 230 -8.06 12.39 6.95
N VAL A 231 -9.25 12.65 6.40
CA VAL A 231 -9.78 13.99 6.12
C VAL A 231 -10.19 14.71 7.41
N HIS A 232 -10.87 14.04 8.34
CA HIS A 232 -11.33 14.60 9.60
C HIS A 232 -10.16 14.97 10.52
N SER A 233 -9.13 14.13 10.60
CA SER A 233 -7.90 14.41 11.36
C SER A 233 -7.06 15.56 10.78
N ARG A 234 -7.18 15.86 9.48
CA ARG A 234 -6.52 17.01 8.82
C ARG A 234 -7.36 18.29 8.89
N LEU A 235 -8.68 18.20 8.79
CA LEU A 235 -9.61 19.33 8.95
C LEU A 235 -9.59 19.87 10.39
N TYR A 236 -9.62 18.99 11.40
CA TYR A 236 -9.57 19.39 12.80
C TYR A 236 -8.23 20.04 13.19
N ARG A 237 -7.15 19.73 12.47
CA ARG A 237 -5.84 20.40 12.61
C ARG A 237 -5.83 21.81 11.97
N SER A 238 -6.69 22.07 10.98
CA SER A 238 -6.81 23.40 10.37
C SER A 238 -7.69 24.36 11.19
N GLU A 239 -8.75 23.83 11.80
CA GLU A 239 -9.68 24.58 12.64
C GLU A 239 -9.03 25.09 13.93
N SER A 240 -8.05 24.36 14.49
CA SER A 240 -7.23 24.81 15.63
C SER A 240 -6.16 25.86 15.27
N THR A 241 -5.94 26.13 13.98
CA THR A 241 -4.96 27.13 13.49
C THR A 241 -5.60 28.39 12.89
N GLY A 242 -6.93 28.48 12.86
CA GLY A 242 -7.64 29.59 12.22
C GLY A 242 -7.47 29.67 10.70
N LEU A 243 -6.94 28.61 10.08
CA LEU A 243 -6.69 28.55 8.64
C LEU A 243 -7.92 27.96 7.96
N HIS A 244 -8.80 28.83 7.44
CA HIS A 244 -9.88 28.40 6.55
C HIS A 244 -9.25 27.75 5.31
N VAL A 245 -9.21 26.41 5.28
CA VAL A 245 -8.82 25.68 4.07
C VAL A 245 -9.96 25.86 3.08
N ASP A 246 -9.74 26.79 2.15
CA ASP A 246 -10.67 27.04 1.07
C ASP A 246 -10.92 25.75 0.28
N ALA A 247 -12.12 25.59 -0.30
CA ALA A 247 -12.49 24.44 -1.11
C ALA A 247 -11.45 24.19 -2.23
N LEU A 248 -10.77 25.24 -2.66
CA LEU A 248 -9.62 25.24 -3.56
C LEU A 248 -8.45 24.38 -3.04
N GLY A 249 -8.05 24.55 -1.77
CA GLY A 249 -6.98 23.77 -1.14
C GLY A 249 -7.36 22.29 -1.02
N LEU A 250 -8.63 22.02 -0.71
CA LEU A 250 -9.16 20.65 -0.64
C LEU A 250 -9.11 19.96 -2.01
N VAL A 251 -9.55 20.66 -3.07
CA VAL A 251 -9.51 20.17 -4.46
C VAL A 251 -8.09 19.87 -4.91
N THR A 252 -7.09 20.66 -4.50
CA THR A 252 -5.70 20.37 -4.87
C THR A 252 -5.08 19.16 -4.17
N ILE A 253 -5.50 18.87 -2.93
CA ILE A 253 -4.91 17.79 -2.13
C ILE A 253 -5.66 16.47 -2.32
N LEU A 254 -6.98 16.53 -2.52
CA LEU A 254 -7.82 15.34 -2.68
C LEU A 254 -7.57 14.66 -4.03
N GLY A 255 -7.43 13.34 -4.00
CA GLY A 255 -7.25 12.55 -5.22
C GLY A 255 -5.82 12.56 -5.78
N ALA A 256 -4.89 13.35 -5.23
CA ALA A 256 -3.54 13.47 -5.78
C ALA A 256 -2.78 12.13 -5.75
N GLU A 257 -2.93 11.36 -4.68
CA GLU A 257 -2.30 10.03 -4.57
C GLU A 257 -2.98 9.01 -5.49
N GLU A 258 -4.31 9.07 -5.60
CA GLU A 258 -5.10 8.18 -6.45
C GLU A 258 -4.86 8.46 -7.93
N VAL A 259 -4.71 9.72 -8.33
CA VAL A 259 -4.31 10.11 -9.69
C VAL A 259 -2.88 9.69 -9.96
N ASN A 260 -1.96 9.90 -8.99
CA ASN A 260 -0.58 9.42 -9.09
C ASN A 260 -0.52 7.89 -9.28
N ASN A 261 -1.40 7.15 -8.60
CA ASN A 261 -1.57 5.71 -8.76
C ASN A 261 -2.12 5.38 -10.15
N SER A 262 -3.19 6.06 -10.58
CA SER A 262 -3.86 5.73 -11.83
C SER A 262 -3.00 6.05 -13.05
N VAL A 263 -2.44 7.27 -13.12
CA VAL A 263 -1.61 7.74 -14.24
C VAL A 263 -0.25 7.05 -14.25
N GLY A 264 0.33 6.85 -13.05
CA GLY A 264 1.65 6.24 -12.92
C GLY A 264 1.74 4.79 -13.42
N ARG A 265 0.62 4.10 -13.68
CA ARG A 265 0.62 2.76 -14.30
C ARG A 265 1.10 2.76 -15.74
N LEU A 266 1.08 3.92 -16.40
CA LEU A 266 1.39 4.09 -17.82
C LEU A 266 0.53 3.24 -18.78
N VAL A 267 -0.67 2.83 -18.35
CA VAL A 267 -1.64 2.13 -19.21
C VAL A 267 -2.42 3.17 -20.00
N SER A 268 -2.56 2.97 -21.32
CA SER A 268 -3.40 3.83 -22.14
C SER A 268 -4.87 3.69 -21.76
N GLY A 269 -5.50 4.80 -21.38
CA GLY A 269 -6.93 4.87 -21.09
C GLY A 269 -7.69 5.21 -22.38
N SER A 270 -8.90 4.69 -22.55
CA SER A 270 -9.69 5.02 -23.75
C SER A 270 -10.29 6.42 -23.70
N TYR A 271 -10.89 6.81 -22.59
CA TYR A 271 -11.79 7.98 -22.62
C TYR A 271 -11.37 9.12 -21.70
N PHE A 272 -10.77 8.82 -20.54
CA PHE A 272 -10.47 9.84 -19.52
C PHE A 272 -9.06 10.39 -19.58
N GLU A 273 -8.24 9.93 -20.53
CA GLU A 273 -6.89 10.47 -20.75
C GLU A 273 -6.92 11.92 -21.25
N PHE A 274 -8.05 12.42 -21.76
CA PHE A 274 -8.24 13.79 -22.25
C PHE A 274 -9.04 14.69 -21.31
N LEU A 275 -9.45 14.18 -20.14
CA LEU A 275 -10.17 14.99 -19.16
C LEU A 275 -9.21 15.61 -18.14
N PRO A 276 -9.50 16.83 -17.65
CA PRO A 276 -8.69 17.41 -16.60
C PRO A 276 -8.81 16.58 -15.32
N LEU A 277 -7.69 16.33 -14.65
CA LEU A 277 -7.64 15.54 -13.41
C LEU A 277 -7.14 16.41 -12.27
N LEU A 278 -7.53 16.05 -11.05
CA LEU A 278 -6.94 16.61 -9.84
C LEU A 278 -5.46 16.22 -9.73
N GLY A 279 -4.71 16.96 -8.92
CA GLY A 279 -3.31 16.65 -8.68
C GLY A 279 -2.38 16.89 -9.89
N ALA A 280 -2.69 17.82 -10.79
CA ALA A 280 -1.84 18.17 -11.92
C ALA A 280 -0.38 18.49 -11.50
N PHE A 281 -0.18 19.05 -10.32
CA PHE A 281 1.15 19.29 -9.74
C PHE A 281 1.97 18.01 -9.54
N MET A 282 1.34 16.86 -9.24
CA MET A 282 2.03 15.57 -9.08
C MET A 282 2.67 15.13 -10.40
N LEU A 283 1.98 15.43 -11.51
CA LEU A 283 2.44 15.12 -12.86
C LEU A 283 3.56 16.04 -13.29
N ALA A 284 3.40 17.35 -13.04
CA ALA A 284 4.46 18.34 -13.27
C ALA A 284 5.73 18.04 -12.45
N SER A 285 5.57 17.48 -11.26
CA SER A 285 6.65 17.07 -10.35
C SER A 285 7.28 15.71 -10.66
N ASP A 286 6.84 15.00 -11.70
CA ASP A 286 7.33 13.64 -12.04
C ASP A 286 7.06 12.55 -10.98
N ARG A 287 6.25 12.83 -9.95
CA ARG A 287 6.05 11.93 -8.79
C ARG A 287 5.38 10.60 -9.16
N PHE A 288 4.72 10.56 -10.32
CA PHE A 288 4.12 9.34 -10.87
C PHE A 288 5.17 8.31 -11.34
N THR A 289 6.44 8.67 -11.35
CA THR A 289 7.55 7.78 -11.73
C THR A 289 8.39 7.30 -10.54
N GLU A 290 8.16 7.86 -9.34
CA GLU A 290 8.85 7.47 -8.10
C GLU A 290 8.71 5.97 -7.86
N LYS A 291 9.79 5.29 -7.47
CA LYS A 291 9.72 3.87 -7.10
C LYS A 291 8.91 3.68 -5.82
N ARG A 292 8.21 2.56 -5.71
CA ARG A 292 7.49 2.18 -4.49
C ARG A 292 8.23 1.08 -3.75
N PRO A 293 8.47 1.22 -2.44
CA PRO A 293 9.00 0.14 -1.63
C PRO A 293 7.93 -0.93 -1.39
N GLY A 294 8.34 -2.06 -0.82
CA GLY A 294 7.43 -3.13 -0.40
C GLY A 294 7.19 -4.22 -1.43
N PHE A 295 7.96 -4.24 -2.52
CA PHE A 295 7.92 -5.32 -3.50
C PHE A 295 9.22 -6.10 -3.45
N THR A 296 9.15 -7.42 -3.64
CA THR A 296 10.34 -8.25 -3.83
C THR A 296 10.17 -9.12 -5.06
N LEU A 297 11.06 -8.96 -6.02
CA LEU A 297 11.11 -9.73 -7.25
C LEU A 297 12.21 -10.79 -7.16
N TYR A 298 11.83 -12.04 -7.40
CA TYR A 298 12.68 -13.20 -7.47
C TYR A 298 12.72 -13.69 -8.92
N ASN A 299 13.85 -13.52 -9.59
CA ASN A 299 14.09 -14.06 -10.93
C ASN A 299 14.92 -15.34 -10.82
N PHE A 300 14.25 -16.48 -10.92
CA PHE A 300 14.87 -17.79 -10.78
C PHE A 300 15.83 -18.10 -11.93
N THR A 301 15.47 -17.69 -13.15
CA THR A 301 16.25 -17.96 -14.36
C THR A 301 17.60 -17.25 -14.34
N SER A 302 17.63 -15.98 -13.92
CA SER A 302 18.88 -15.20 -13.83
C SER A 302 19.50 -15.20 -12.42
N SER A 303 18.97 -15.99 -11.48
CA SER A 303 19.43 -16.05 -10.08
C SER A 303 19.54 -14.68 -9.40
N MET A 304 18.61 -13.77 -9.69
CA MET A 304 18.65 -12.38 -9.20
C MET A 304 17.44 -12.11 -8.32
N THR A 305 17.67 -11.47 -7.18
CA THR A 305 16.61 -10.89 -6.34
C THR A 305 16.76 -9.38 -6.31
N THR A 306 15.63 -8.67 -6.31
CA THR A 306 15.64 -7.23 -6.14
C THR A 306 14.37 -6.77 -5.44
N THR A 307 14.53 -5.81 -4.53
CA THR A 307 13.42 -5.14 -3.84
C THR A 307 12.99 -3.87 -4.57
N GLU A 308 13.68 -3.50 -5.65
CA GLU A 308 13.42 -2.28 -6.40
C GLU A 308 12.76 -2.59 -7.74
N LEU A 309 11.45 -2.36 -7.80
CA LEU A 309 10.69 -2.36 -9.04
C LEU A 309 10.64 -0.96 -9.65
N ALA A 310 10.50 -0.90 -10.97
CA ALA A 310 10.18 0.31 -11.69
C ALA A 310 8.89 0.92 -11.13
N GLY A 311 8.85 2.25 -11.02
CA GLY A 311 7.71 2.96 -10.43
C GLY A 311 6.40 2.68 -11.17
N TRP A 312 6.47 2.59 -12.50
CA TRP A 312 5.27 2.31 -13.29
C TRP A 312 4.75 0.90 -13.08
N PHE A 313 5.68 -0.06 -12.97
CA PHE A 313 5.37 -1.47 -12.86
C PHE A 313 4.78 -1.83 -11.49
N SER A 314 5.37 -1.30 -10.41
CA SER A 314 4.82 -1.43 -9.06
C SER A 314 3.40 -0.86 -8.93
N ARG A 315 3.14 0.32 -9.54
CA ARG A 315 1.77 0.89 -9.59
C ARG A 315 0.82 0.04 -10.42
N TRP A 316 1.29 -0.50 -11.54
CA TRP A 316 0.49 -1.40 -12.37
C TRP A 316 0.07 -2.65 -11.60
N LEU A 317 1.01 -3.31 -10.91
CA LEU A 317 0.75 -4.47 -10.07
C LEU A 317 -0.26 -4.17 -8.98
N LYS A 318 -0.05 -3.09 -8.21
CA LYS A 318 -0.95 -2.70 -7.10
C LYS A 318 -2.37 -2.38 -7.57
N ALA A 319 -2.51 -1.95 -8.82
CA ALA A 319 -3.81 -1.62 -9.36
C ALA A 319 -4.59 -2.86 -9.79
N GLN A 320 -3.95 -4.00 -10.01
CA GLN A 320 -4.66 -5.23 -10.36
C GLN A 320 -5.19 -5.92 -9.10
N GLU A 321 -6.40 -6.48 -9.17
CA GLU A 321 -7.01 -7.24 -8.08
C GLU A 321 -6.59 -8.72 -8.18
N PHE A 322 -5.32 -8.98 -7.91
CA PHE A 322 -4.81 -10.36 -7.89
C PHE A 322 -5.40 -11.16 -6.71
N SER A 323 -5.73 -12.41 -6.99
CA SER A 323 -5.82 -13.49 -6.02
C SER A 323 -4.47 -13.67 -5.31
N GLN A 324 -4.48 -14.35 -4.17
CA GLN A 324 -3.27 -14.43 -3.34
C GLN A 324 -2.08 -15.12 -4.05
N ILE A 325 -2.35 -16.12 -4.90
CA ILE A 325 -1.32 -17.06 -5.41
C ILE A 325 -1.60 -17.56 -6.85
N ARG A 326 -2.80 -17.40 -7.42
CA ARG A 326 -3.21 -18.08 -8.67
C ARG A 326 -2.93 -17.30 -9.95
N ASP A 327 -2.56 -16.04 -9.85
CA ASP A 327 -2.44 -15.19 -11.02
C ASP A 327 -1.08 -15.33 -11.69
N ILE A 328 -1.15 -15.50 -13.00
CA ILE A 328 -0.02 -15.52 -13.91
C ILE A 328 -0.13 -14.31 -14.82
N VAL A 329 0.92 -13.50 -14.83
CA VAL A 329 1.05 -12.36 -15.73
C VAL A 329 2.08 -12.71 -16.79
N THR A 330 1.62 -12.86 -18.02
CA THR A 330 2.49 -13.13 -19.17
C THR A 330 2.71 -11.85 -19.95
N TRP A 331 3.97 -11.47 -20.13
CA TRP A 331 4.40 -10.32 -20.92
C TRP A 331 4.93 -10.80 -22.25
N LYS A 332 4.51 -10.14 -23.33
CA LYS A 332 5.01 -10.39 -24.68
C LYS A 332 5.43 -9.09 -25.34
N VAL A 333 6.41 -9.20 -26.22
CA VAL A 333 6.82 -8.12 -27.10
C VAL A 333 6.11 -8.32 -28.43
N GLU A 334 5.12 -7.48 -28.72
CA GLU A 334 4.34 -7.52 -29.95
C GLU A 334 4.38 -6.15 -30.61
N LYS A 335 4.58 -6.09 -31.93
CA LYS A 335 4.55 -4.81 -32.65
C LYS A 335 3.10 -4.38 -32.84
N CYS A 336 2.66 -3.36 -32.12
CA CYS A 336 1.34 -2.77 -32.36
C CYS A 336 1.33 -2.08 -33.73
N PRO A 337 0.28 -2.26 -34.57
CA PRO A 337 0.13 -1.48 -35.80
C PRO A 337 0.00 0.02 -35.45
N ARG A 338 1.05 0.79 -35.77
CA ARG A 338 1.21 2.22 -35.41
C ARG A 338 0.02 3.09 -35.83
N SER A 339 -0.65 2.76 -36.93
CA SER A 339 -1.84 3.46 -37.43
C SER A 339 -3.03 3.36 -36.47
N ARG A 340 -3.22 2.21 -35.82
CA ARG A 340 -4.40 1.95 -34.97
C ARG A 340 -4.40 2.82 -33.72
N ARG A 341 -3.23 3.05 -33.09
CA ARG A 341 -3.13 3.85 -31.87
C ARG A 341 -3.29 5.34 -32.13
N TRP A 342 -2.70 5.86 -33.20
CA TRP A 342 -2.87 7.27 -33.59
C TRP A 342 -4.32 7.57 -34.02
N GLN A 343 -4.94 6.66 -34.76
CA GLN A 343 -6.37 6.76 -35.09
C GLN A 343 -7.23 6.71 -33.81
N ALA A 344 -6.97 5.77 -32.90
CA ALA A 344 -7.68 5.70 -31.63
C ALA A 344 -7.50 6.99 -30.81
N PHE A 345 -6.28 7.53 -30.74
CA PHE A 345 -5.97 8.79 -30.09
C PHE A 345 -6.78 9.95 -30.68
N LEU A 346 -6.75 10.12 -32.01
CA LEU A 346 -7.48 11.19 -32.70
C LEU A 346 -8.99 11.07 -32.49
N VAL A 347 -9.54 9.85 -32.62
CA VAL A 347 -10.96 9.59 -32.40
C VAL A 347 -11.37 9.93 -30.97
N ARG A 348 -10.59 9.52 -29.98
CA ARG A 348 -10.87 9.79 -28.55
C ARG A 348 -10.76 11.28 -28.22
N PHE A 349 -9.73 11.95 -28.76
CA PHE A 349 -9.57 13.40 -28.62
C PHE A 349 -10.77 14.14 -29.25
N LEU A 350 -11.18 13.77 -30.47
CA LEU A 350 -12.27 14.44 -31.18
C LEU A 350 -13.65 14.18 -30.55
N LEU A 351 -13.88 12.98 -30.02
CA LEU A 351 -15.18 12.60 -29.44
C LEU A 351 -15.38 13.06 -27.99
N ILE A 352 -14.32 13.18 -27.19
CA ILE A 352 -14.44 13.46 -25.75
C ILE A 352 -13.64 14.68 -25.35
N GLY A 353 -12.36 14.73 -25.73
CA GLY A 353 -11.48 15.83 -25.38
C GLY A 353 -12.00 17.17 -25.91
N LEU A 354 -12.30 17.23 -27.21
CA LEU A 354 -12.73 18.45 -27.88
C LEU A 354 -14.12 18.91 -27.41
N PRO A 355 -15.16 18.07 -27.28
CA PRO A 355 -16.47 18.54 -26.84
C PRO A 355 -16.47 18.99 -25.38
N VAL A 356 -15.82 18.23 -24.47
CA VAL A 356 -15.84 18.57 -23.04
C VAL A 356 -15.04 19.84 -22.76
N ASN A 357 -13.80 19.93 -23.27
CA ASN A 357 -12.97 21.11 -23.06
C ASN A 357 -13.46 22.30 -23.90
N GLY A 358 -13.89 22.05 -25.14
CA GLY A 358 -14.42 23.08 -26.04
C GLY A 358 -15.72 23.69 -25.53
N MET A 359 -16.62 22.88 -24.94
CA MET A 359 -17.82 23.38 -24.29
C MET A 359 -17.48 24.28 -23.11
N LEU A 360 -16.49 23.91 -22.28
CA LEU A 360 -16.09 24.71 -21.12
C LEU A 360 -15.46 26.06 -21.55
N VAL A 361 -14.65 26.04 -22.61
CA VAL A 361 -14.11 27.27 -23.22
C VAL A 361 -15.24 28.12 -23.83
N ALA A 362 -16.18 27.51 -24.57
CA ALA A 362 -17.29 28.24 -25.17
C ALA A 362 -18.21 28.87 -24.11
N LEU A 363 -18.53 28.14 -23.04
CA LEU A 363 -19.35 28.64 -21.94
C LEU A 363 -18.72 29.85 -21.25
N THR A 364 -17.40 29.83 -21.03
CA THR A 364 -16.69 30.94 -20.39
C THR A 364 -16.57 32.18 -21.27
N VAL A 365 -16.43 31.99 -22.59
CA VAL A 365 -16.47 33.10 -23.56
C VAL A 365 -17.88 33.70 -23.65
N LEU A 366 -18.92 32.86 -23.71
CA LEU A 366 -20.31 33.29 -23.78
C LEU A 366 -20.77 33.98 -22.48
N SER A 367 -20.25 33.59 -21.32
CA SER A 367 -20.54 34.25 -20.05
C SER A 367 -19.76 35.56 -19.84
N GLY A 368 -18.80 35.87 -20.72
CA GLY A 368 -17.91 37.03 -20.55
C GLY A 368 -16.92 36.89 -19.40
N ASP A 369 -16.72 35.68 -18.87
CA ASP A 369 -15.82 35.39 -17.74
C ASP A 369 -14.41 35.10 -18.24
N TRP A 370 -13.60 36.15 -18.40
CA TRP A 370 -12.20 36.02 -18.85
C TRP A 370 -11.31 35.23 -17.88
N TRP A 371 -11.59 35.31 -16.57
CA TRP A 371 -10.90 34.49 -15.57
C TRP A 371 -11.28 33.02 -15.72
N GLY A 372 -12.57 32.75 -15.93
CA GLY A 372 -13.07 31.43 -16.30
C GLY A 372 -12.46 30.88 -17.58
N PHE A 373 -12.28 31.71 -18.61
CA PHE A 373 -11.62 31.32 -19.86
C PHE A 373 -10.15 30.95 -19.64
N ALA A 374 -9.40 31.79 -18.90
CA ALA A 374 -8.01 31.49 -18.55
C ALA A 374 -7.90 30.19 -17.74
N ASN A 375 -8.86 29.94 -16.85
CA ASN A 375 -8.97 28.69 -16.10
C ASN A 375 -9.19 27.48 -17.01
N ALA A 376 -10.11 27.60 -17.97
CA ALA A 376 -10.39 26.56 -18.98
C ALA A 376 -9.16 26.22 -19.82
N VAL A 377 -8.46 27.24 -20.33
CA VAL A 377 -7.23 27.07 -21.12
C VAL A 377 -6.15 26.39 -20.28
N SER A 378 -6.01 26.78 -19.01
CA SER A 378 -5.04 26.16 -18.11
C SER A 378 -5.33 24.67 -17.88
N MET A 379 -6.61 24.31 -17.71
CA MET A 379 -7.02 22.90 -17.61
C MET A 379 -6.67 22.12 -18.89
N VAL A 380 -6.91 22.70 -20.08
CA VAL A 380 -6.52 22.08 -21.36
C VAL A 380 -5.01 21.88 -21.45
N LEU A 381 -4.23 22.90 -21.08
CA LEU A 381 -2.77 22.79 -21.04
C LEU A 381 -2.31 21.68 -20.09
N SER A 382 -2.94 21.54 -18.92
CA SER A 382 -2.62 20.47 -17.97
C SER A 382 -2.87 19.07 -18.56
N VAL A 383 -3.93 18.89 -19.36
CA VAL A 383 -4.22 17.64 -20.06
C VAL A 383 -3.16 17.37 -21.13
N ILE A 384 -2.82 18.37 -21.94
CA ILE A 384 -1.79 18.24 -22.99
C ILE A 384 -0.45 17.85 -22.36
N VAL A 385 -0.04 18.54 -21.29
CA VAL A 385 1.19 18.23 -20.55
C VAL A 385 1.16 16.79 -20.06
N ARG A 386 0.07 16.34 -19.41
CA ARG A 386 -0.04 14.96 -18.93
C ARG A 386 0.10 13.94 -20.05
N VAL A 387 -0.68 14.08 -21.12
CA VAL A 387 -0.64 13.17 -22.29
C VAL A 387 0.78 13.10 -22.85
N PHE A 388 1.43 14.26 -22.97
CA PHE A 388 2.81 14.33 -23.45
C PHE A 388 3.79 13.61 -22.51
N LEU A 389 3.76 13.89 -21.21
CA LEU A 389 4.67 13.28 -20.24
C LEU A 389 4.50 11.75 -20.18
N VAL A 390 3.25 11.26 -20.16
CA VAL A 390 2.94 9.82 -20.20
C VAL A 390 3.42 9.20 -21.51
N SER A 391 3.18 9.85 -22.65
CA SER A 391 3.63 9.38 -23.96
C SER A 391 5.15 9.31 -24.07
N GLN A 392 5.90 10.29 -23.53
CA GLN A 392 7.37 10.24 -23.51
C GLN A 392 7.89 9.08 -22.66
N ARG A 393 7.22 8.77 -21.53
CA ARG A 393 7.59 7.62 -20.69
C ARG A 393 7.30 6.28 -21.38
N GLN A 394 6.15 6.16 -22.04
CA GLN A 394 5.84 4.98 -22.87
C GLN A 394 6.84 4.81 -24.03
N ALA A 395 7.22 5.90 -24.70
CA ALA A 395 8.25 5.87 -25.73
C ALA A 395 9.62 5.44 -25.17
N GLY A 396 9.95 5.84 -23.93
CA GLY A 396 11.14 5.38 -23.22
C GLY A 396 11.14 3.86 -22.94
N ILE A 397 9.98 3.30 -22.61
CA ILE A 397 9.82 1.84 -22.48
C ILE A 397 10.06 1.17 -23.84
N ASP A 398 9.46 1.69 -24.91
CA ASP A 398 9.62 1.13 -26.26
C ASP A 398 11.08 1.16 -26.75
N ASP A 399 11.81 2.24 -26.51
CA ASP A 399 13.25 2.37 -26.84
C ASP A 399 14.11 1.40 -26.01
N THR A 400 13.80 1.25 -24.73
CA THR A 400 14.49 0.28 -23.85
C THR A 400 14.23 -1.15 -24.30
N ILE A 401 13.00 -1.50 -24.68
CA ILE A 401 12.65 -2.83 -25.23
C ILE A 401 13.45 -3.09 -26.50
N GLU A 402 13.51 -2.12 -27.41
CA GLU A 402 14.21 -2.27 -28.69
C GLU A 402 15.70 -2.51 -28.51
N LYS A 403 16.34 -1.74 -27.61
CA LYS A 403 17.76 -1.93 -27.26
C LYS A 403 18.01 -3.28 -26.60
N ALA A 404 17.22 -3.64 -25.60
CA ALA A 404 17.35 -4.91 -24.88
C ALA A 404 17.13 -6.12 -25.79
N GLN A 405 16.16 -6.03 -26.71
CA GLN A 405 15.90 -7.08 -27.69
C GLN A 405 17.05 -7.20 -28.69
N ALA A 406 17.58 -6.09 -29.21
CA ALA A 406 18.71 -6.11 -30.14
C ALA A 406 19.96 -6.73 -29.50
N GLU A 407 20.31 -6.34 -28.28
CA GLU A 407 21.42 -6.90 -27.51
C GLU A 407 21.25 -8.42 -27.28
N ALA A 408 20.04 -8.86 -26.93
CA ALA A 408 19.74 -10.26 -26.70
C ALA A 408 19.83 -11.09 -28.01
N VAL A 409 19.37 -10.54 -29.13
CA VAL A 409 19.45 -11.18 -30.46
C VAL A 409 20.90 -11.31 -30.92
N ASP A 410 21.73 -10.28 -30.71
CA ASP A 410 23.16 -10.34 -31.06
C ASP A 410 23.91 -11.35 -30.19
N LEU A 411 23.61 -11.42 -28.89
CA LEU A 411 24.18 -12.40 -27.99
C LEU A 411 23.75 -13.83 -28.36
N TYR A 412 22.48 -14.01 -28.74
CA TYR A 412 21.97 -15.26 -29.27
C TYR A 412 22.71 -15.66 -30.54
N ARG A 413 22.86 -14.75 -31.51
CA ARG A 413 23.56 -15.01 -32.77
C ARG A 413 25.00 -15.48 -32.53
N LYS A 414 25.74 -14.81 -31.64
CA LYS A 414 27.10 -15.20 -31.24
C LYS A 414 27.14 -16.61 -30.63
N LYS A 415 26.22 -16.92 -29.70
CA LYS A 415 26.13 -18.25 -29.08
C LYS A 415 25.73 -19.33 -30.08
N ALA A 416 24.82 -19.04 -31.00
CA ALA A 416 24.40 -19.95 -32.05
C ALA A 416 25.56 -20.30 -32.99
N THR A 417 26.32 -19.29 -33.45
CA THR A 417 27.50 -19.54 -34.29
C THR A 417 28.59 -20.33 -33.58
N ALA A 418 28.81 -20.09 -32.28
CA ALA A 418 29.77 -20.86 -31.48
C ALA A 418 29.30 -22.31 -31.29
N TYR A 419 28.02 -22.51 -30.98
CA TYR A 419 27.43 -23.85 -30.84
C TYR A 419 27.53 -24.65 -32.14
N GLU A 420 27.28 -24.02 -33.30
CA GLU A 420 27.44 -24.66 -34.61
C GLU A 420 28.89 -25.00 -34.93
N ALA A 421 29.84 -24.12 -34.57
CA ALA A 421 31.26 -24.39 -34.74
C ALA A 421 31.71 -25.60 -33.89
N ASP A 422 31.31 -25.65 -32.62
CA ASP A 422 31.62 -26.77 -31.72
C ASP A 422 30.94 -28.08 -32.18
N ARG A 423 29.74 -27.98 -32.75
CA ARG A 423 29.03 -29.11 -33.36
C ARG A 423 29.83 -29.73 -34.50
N LYS A 424 30.33 -28.88 -35.42
CA LYS A 424 31.13 -29.32 -36.56
C LYS A 424 32.48 -29.92 -36.13
N LEU A 425 33.05 -29.44 -35.04
CA LEU A 425 34.29 -29.97 -34.47
C LEU A 425 34.11 -31.24 -33.64
N GLY A 426 32.88 -31.74 -33.46
CA GLY A 426 32.61 -32.90 -32.59
C GLY A 426 32.91 -32.63 -31.10
N LYS A 427 33.05 -31.36 -30.70
CA LYS A 427 33.37 -30.95 -29.32
C LYS A 427 32.15 -30.82 -28.43
N LEU A 428 30.94 -30.91 -28.98
CA LEU A 428 29.72 -30.79 -28.18
C LEU A 428 29.61 -31.93 -27.20
N ARG A 429 29.33 -31.56 -25.94
CA ARG A 429 28.95 -32.55 -24.93
C ARG A 429 27.62 -33.18 -25.36
N PRO A 430 27.40 -34.50 -25.15
CA PRO A 430 26.17 -35.18 -25.59
C PRO A 430 24.86 -34.56 -25.09
N LYS A 431 24.90 -33.70 -24.06
CA LYS A 431 23.73 -33.09 -23.40
C LYS A 431 23.58 -31.58 -23.64
N SER A 432 24.39 -30.95 -24.49
CA SER A 432 24.29 -29.50 -24.74
C SER A 432 23.10 -29.18 -25.64
N LYS A 433 22.06 -28.55 -25.07
CA LYS A 433 20.91 -28.01 -25.82
C LYS A 433 21.37 -26.84 -26.70
N PRO A 434 20.78 -26.66 -27.90
CA PRO A 434 21.02 -25.46 -28.71
C PRO A 434 20.59 -24.22 -27.92
N PRO A 435 21.21 -23.05 -28.15
CA PRO A 435 20.73 -21.80 -27.58
C PRO A 435 19.28 -21.56 -28.04
N LEU A 436 18.40 -21.16 -27.12
CA LEU A 436 17.03 -20.76 -27.44
C LEU A 436 16.99 -19.33 -27.96
N HIS A 437 16.04 -19.03 -28.84
CA HIS A 437 15.81 -17.67 -29.29
C HIS A 437 15.44 -16.76 -28.10
N PRO A 438 15.85 -15.49 -28.06
CA PRO A 438 15.57 -14.59 -26.94
C PRO A 438 14.09 -14.48 -26.55
N ASP A 439 13.19 -14.56 -27.54
CA ASP A 439 11.75 -14.48 -27.32
C ASP A 439 11.15 -15.80 -26.79
N GLU A 440 11.84 -16.93 -26.98
CA GLU A 440 11.47 -18.24 -26.42
C GLU A 440 12.06 -18.45 -25.02
N ASN A 441 13.11 -17.69 -24.68
CA ASN A 441 13.75 -17.74 -23.37
C ASN A 441 12.93 -16.94 -22.34
N ILE A 442 11.86 -17.58 -21.85
CA ILE A 442 10.94 -17.02 -20.87
C ILE A 442 11.53 -17.16 -19.47
N ALA A 443 11.79 -16.04 -18.81
CA ALA A 443 12.16 -16.00 -17.41
C ALA A 443 10.95 -16.33 -16.52
N LYS A 444 11.20 -17.18 -15.52
CA LYS A 444 10.26 -17.48 -14.44
C LYS A 444 10.54 -16.52 -13.30
N VAL A 445 9.57 -15.66 -13.01
CA VAL A 445 9.71 -14.62 -11.99
C VAL A 445 8.55 -14.71 -11.01
N ILE A 446 8.85 -14.58 -9.72
CA ILE A 446 7.83 -14.38 -8.69
C ILE A 446 7.98 -12.97 -8.15
N VAL A 447 6.87 -12.25 -8.03
CA VAL A 447 6.81 -10.96 -7.33
C VAL A 447 5.95 -11.10 -6.09
N ILE A 448 6.54 -10.81 -4.94
CA ILE A 448 5.82 -10.66 -3.68
C ILE A 448 5.47 -9.17 -3.53
N MET A 449 4.18 -8.90 -3.37
CA MET A 449 3.62 -7.56 -3.22
C MET A 449 3.63 -7.08 -1.76
N ASP A 450 3.35 -5.79 -1.57
CA ASP A 450 3.28 -5.15 -0.25
C ASP A 450 2.16 -5.73 0.63
N ASP A 451 1.10 -6.25 0.01
CA ASP A 451 -0.01 -6.96 0.67
C ASP A 451 0.25 -8.47 0.85
N SER A 452 1.50 -8.93 0.68
CA SER A 452 1.91 -10.34 0.75
C SER A 452 1.25 -11.27 -0.28
N LYS A 453 0.61 -10.72 -1.32
CA LYS A 453 0.19 -11.52 -2.48
C LYS A 453 1.39 -11.87 -3.33
N VAL A 454 1.28 -13.00 -4.03
CA VAL A 454 2.35 -13.54 -4.85
C VAL A 454 1.85 -13.67 -6.28
N VAL A 455 2.52 -12.98 -7.19
CA VAL A 455 2.20 -12.97 -8.62
C VAL A 455 3.28 -13.70 -9.37
N THR A 456 2.90 -14.67 -10.20
CA THR A 456 3.84 -15.34 -11.11
C THR A 456 3.93 -14.54 -12.39
N ILE A 457 5.13 -14.23 -12.82
CA ILE A 457 5.40 -13.47 -14.03
C ILE A 457 6.18 -14.34 -15.02
N ARG A 458 5.69 -14.36 -16.26
CA ARG A 458 6.36 -14.98 -17.41
C ARG A 458 6.68 -13.89 -18.41
N ALA A 459 7.95 -13.64 -18.65
CA ALA A 459 8.38 -12.62 -19.60
C ALA A 459 9.72 -13.02 -20.24
N PRO A 460 10.04 -12.58 -21.46
CA PRO A 460 11.38 -12.75 -22.00
C PRO A 460 12.46 -12.22 -21.04
N GLU A 461 13.55 -12.97 -20.87
CA GLU A 461 14.57 -12.71 -19.85
C GLU A 461 15.16 -11.28 -19.92
N TYR A 462 15.34 -10.76 -21.14
CA TYR A 462 15.90 -9.43 -21.38
C TYR A 462 15.00 -8.29 -20.86
N LEU A 463 13.70 -8.52 -20.66
CA LEU A 463 12.79 -7.50 -20.14
C LEU A 463 12.94 -7.28 -18.62
N ILE A 464 13.25 -8.35 -17.87
CA ILE A 464 13.23 -8.33 -16.40
C ILE A 464 14.21 -7.29 -15.84
N GLY A 465 15.47 -7.37 -16.27
CA GLY A 465 16.54 -6.53 -15.72
C GLY A 465 16.55 -5.08 -16.21
N GLN A 466 15.94 -4.79 -17.37
CA GLN A 466 15.99 -3.43 -17.95
C GLN A 466 14.69 -2.65 -17.76
N ILE A 467 13.52 -3.31 -17.78
CA ILE A 467 12.23 -2.61 -17.89
C ILE A 467 11.42 -2.69 -16.60
N PHE A 468 11.46 -3.84 -15.91
CA PHE A 468 10.68 -4.02 -14.68
C PHE A 468 11.40 -3.55 -13.42
N THR A 469 12.73 -3.41 -13.44
CA THR A 469 13.54 -2.99 -12.28
C THR A 469 14.06 -1.55 -12.39
N LYS A 470 14.30 -1.08 -13.61
CA LYS A 470 14.78 0.29 -13.88
C LYS A 470 13.66 1.15 -14.46
N ASN A 471 13.65 2.42 -14.08
CA ASN A 471 12.74 3.38 -14.68
C ASN A 471 13.16 3.66 -16.14
N PRO A 472 12.21 3.73 -17.08
CA PRO A 472 12.51 3.96 -18.48
C PRO A 472 13.18 5.32 -18.68
N GLN A 473 14.21 5.35 -19.51
CA GLN A 473 14.89 6.58 -19.90
C GLN A 473 13.97 7.41 -20.80
N ILE A 474 14.04 8.73 -20.67
CA ILE A 474 13.21 9.65 -21.44
C ILE A 474 13.95 9.97 -22.75
N PRO A 475 13.35 9.75 -23.93
CA PRO A 475 14.03 10.01 -25.21
C PRO A 475 14.48 11.47 -25.35
N ASN A 476 13.61 12.41 -25.01
CA ASN A 476 13.84 13.85 -25.16
C ASN A 476 13.80 14.58 -23.81
N ARG A 477 14.91 14.56 -23.05
CA ARG A 477 14.98 15.17 -21.71
C ARG A 477 14.64 16.67 -21.70
N ARG A 478 15.13 17.46 -22.67
CA ARG A 478 14.88 18.91 -22.73
C ARG A 478 13.39 19.23 -22.94
N LEU A 479 12.78 18.53 -23.90
CA LEU A 479 11.35 18.69 -24.18
C LEU A 479 10.50 18.25 -22.98
N TYR A 480 10.90 17.16 -22.32
CA TYR A 480 10.25 16.70 -21.09
C TYR A 480 10.29 17.76 -19.98
N GLN A 481 11.46 18.34 -19.72
CA GLN A 481 11.63 19.40 -18.71
C GLN A 481 10.83 20.67 -19.07
N PHE A 482 10.78 21.03 -20.35
CA PHE A 482 9.94 22.14 -20.83
C PHE A 482 8.46 21.90 -20.53
N PHE A 483 7.94 20.71 -20.83
CA PHE A 483 6.54 20.37 -20.53
C PHE A 483 6.26 20.26 -19.03
N GLN A 484 7.25 19.86 -18.21
CA GLN A 484 7.12 19.93 -16.75
C GLN A 484 6.99 21.37 -16.25
N ALA A 485 7.84 22.28 -16.74
CA ALA A 485 7.74 23.70 -16.42
C ALA A 485 6.40 24.29 -16.88
N LEU A 486 5.95 23.94 -18.09
CA LEU A 486 4.64 24.31 -18.60
C LEU A 486 3.50 23.76 -17.73
N GLY A 487 3.64 22.53 -17.22
CA GLY A 487 2.69 21.92 -16.29
C GLY A 487 2.60 22.67 -14.97
N TRP A 488 3.73 23.13 -14.42
CA TRP A 488 3.75 23.98 -13.23
C TRP A 488 3.11 25.34 -13.47
N LEU A 489 3.42 25.98 -14.61
CA LEU A 489 2.81 27.25 -14.99
C LEU A 489 1.30 27.12 -15.18
N ALA A 490 0.83 26.07 -15.86
CA ALA A 490 -0.59 25.76 -15.99
C ALA A 490 -1.21 25.56 -14.60
N PHE A 491 -0.64 24.70 -13.76
CA PHE A 491 -1.17 24.47 -12.40
C PHE A 491 -1.28 25.76 -11.58
N GLY A 492 -0.24 26.61 -11.58
CA GLY A 492 -0.27 27.90 -10.89
C GLY A 492 -1.32 28.86 -11.48
N SER A 493 -1.41 28.94 -12.81
CA SER A 493 -2.44 29.73 -13.47
C SER A 493 -3.83 29.24 -13.11
N HIS A 494 -4.06 27.92 -13.14
CA HIS A 494 -5.35 27.29 -12.82
C HIS A 494 -5.81 27.68 -11.42
N LEU A 495 -4.92 27.61 -10.42
CA LEU A 495 -5.23 27.98 -9.04
C LEU A 495 -5.68 29.44 -8.91
N ILE A 496 -4.91 30.36 -9.51
CA ILE A 496 -5.20 31.80 -9.43
C ILE A 496 -6.51 32.11 -10.16
N THR A 497 -6.66 31.59 -11.38
CA THR A 497 -7.84 31.87 -12.22
C THR A 497 -9.11 31.23 -11.66
N LEU A 498 -9.01 30.07 -11.01
CA LEU A 498 -10.16 29.41 -10.40
C LEU A 498 -10.71 30.26 -9.24
N GLY A 499 -9.84 30.78 -8.37
CA GLY A 499 -10.25 31.67 -7.27
C GLY A 499 -10.90 32.98 -7.73
N MET A 500 -10.48 33.50 -8.90
CA MET A 500 -11.01 34.74 -9.47
C MET A 500 -12.20 34.55 -10.41
N SER A 501 -12.49 33.32 -10.84
CA SER A 501 -13.58 33.02 -11.77
C SER A 501 -14.97 33.15 -11.13
N GLY A 502 -16.00 33.33 -11.96
CA GLY A 502 -17.38 33.39 -11.47
C GLY A 502 -17.80 32.07 -10.80
N LEU A 503 -18.67 32.16 -9.78
CA LEU A 503 -19.15 31.00 -9.00
C LEU A 503 -19.66 29.85 -9.88
N HIS A 504 -20.37 30.16 -10.96
CA HIS A 504 -20.87 29.16 -11.90
C HIS A 504 -19.71 28.39 -12.57
N THR A 505 -18.70 29.08 -13.08
CA THR A 505 -17.49 28.49 -13.67
C THR A 505 -16.73 27.65 -12.64
N GLN A 506 -16.62 28.14 -11.40
CA GLN A 506 -15.99 27.40 -10.29
C GLN A 506 -16.70 26.06 -10.06
N ILE A 507 -18.03 26.06 -9.94
CA ILE A 507 -18.82 24.84 -9.71
C ILE A 507 -18.65 23.85 -10.87
N TYR A 508 -18.78 24.30 -12.12
CA TYR A 508 -18.65 23.41 -13.28
C TYR A 508 -17.24 22.82 -13.41
N THR A 509 -16.21 23.63 -13.20
CA THR A 509 -14.81 23.17 -13.30
C THR A 509 -14.46 22.21 -12.17
N ALA A 510 -14.89 22.49 -10.93
CA ALA A 510 -14.71 21.60 -9.80
C ALA A 510 -15.46 20.26 -9.99
N ALA A 511 -16.73 20.30 -10.41
CA ALA A 511 -17.52 19.11 -10.69
C ALA A 511 -16.88 18.27 -11.80
N LEU A 512 -16.41 18.91 -12.87
CA LEU A 512 -15.72 18.23 -13.97
C LEU A 512 -14.42 17.57 -13.49
N LEU A 513 -13.59 18.25 -12.70
CA LEU A 513 -12.35 17.71 -12.15
C LEU A 513 -12.60 16.49 -11.25
N ILE A 514 -13.58 16.59 -10.35
CA ILE A 514 -13.93 15.51 -9.42
C ILE A 514 -14.45 14.31 -10.21
N LEU A 515 -15.41 14.52 -11.12
CA LEU A 515 -16.00 13.43 -11.89
C LEU A 515 -14.96 12.75 -12.79
N ALA A 516 -14.14 13.53 -13.50
CA ALA A 516 -13.05 13.01 -14.31
C ALA A 516 -12.03 12.23 -13.48
N THR A 517 -11.71 12.73 -12.28
CA THR A 517 -10.79 12.05 -11.36
C THR A 517 -11.36 10.74 -10.85
N ILE A 518 -12.63 10.72 -10.41
CA ILE A 518 -13.31 9.50 -10.00
C ILE A 518 -13.28 8.49 -11.16
N MET A 519 -13.68 8.88 -12.36
CA MET A 519 -13.68 7.97 -13.52
C MET A 519 -12.27 7.44 -13.85
N ALA A 520 -11.24 8.28 -13.76
CA ALA A 520 -9.86 7.86 -13.97
C ALA A 520 -9.34 6.92 -12.87
N VAL A 521 -9.71 7.14 -11.61
CA VAL A 521 -9.32 6.29 -10.47
C VAL A 521 -10.04 4.96 -10.50
N TYR A 522 -11.33 4.96 -10.84
CA TYR A 522 -12.08 3.74 -11.12
C TYR A 522 -11.65 3.06 -12.42
N LYS A 523 -10.70 3.64 -13.17
CA LYS A 523 -10.14 3.10 -14.42
C LYS A 523 -11.19 2.91 -15.51
N VAL A 524 -12.31 3.61 -15.47
CA VAL A 524 -13.39 3.44 -16.45
C VAL A 524 -12.79 3.59 -17.86
N GLY A 525 -13.09 2.66 -18.77
CA GLY A 525 -12.55 2.71 -20.13
C GLY A 525 -11.03 2.51 -20.29
N CYS A 526 -10.28 2.15 -19.24
CA CYS A 526 -8.91 1.64 -19.42
C CYS A 526 -8.97 0.22 -19.99
N ASP A 527 -7.97 -0.18 -20.76
CA ASP A 527 -7.88 -1.56 -21.27
C ASP A 527 -7.83 -2.58 -20.10
N ASP A 528 -7.31 -2.13 -18.94
CA ASP A 528 -7.25 -2.95 -17.73
C ASP A 528 -8.55 -2.98 -16.90
N TRP A 529 -9.53 -2.10 -17.17
CA TRP A 529 -10.86 -2.18 -16.55
C TRP A 529 -11.54 -3.52 -16.80
N ARG A 530 -11.32 -4.10 -17.99
CA ARG A 530 -11.89 -5.38 -18.38
C ARG A 530 -11.36 -6.53 -17.51
N PHE A 531 -10.19 -6.40 -16.87
CA PHE A 531 -9.73 -7.39 -15.89
C PHE A 531 -10.60 -7.43 -14.63
N ARG A 532 -11.22 -6.31 -14.26
CA ARG A 532 -12.15 -6.25 -13.11
C ARG A 532 -13.46 -6.96 -13.40
N GLN A 533 -13.90 -6.94 -14.66
CA GLN A 533 -15.09 -7.65 -15.12
C GLN A 533 -14.72 -9.11 -15.45
N ARG A 534 -14.45 -9.86 -14.37
CA ARG A 534 -13.94 -11.23 -14.27
C ARG A 534 -14.88 -12.28 -14.90
N SER A 535 -15.19 -12.15 -16.19
CA SER A 535 -15.90 -13.18 -16.96
C SER A 535 -14.90 -14.24 -17.42
N ARG A 536 -15.16 -15.47 -16.98
CA ARG A 536 -14.25 -16.61 -16.76
C ARG A 536 -13.52 -17.22 -17.97
N SER A 537 -13.46 -16.57 -19.14
CA SER A 537 -13.09 -17.30 -20.38
C SER A 537 -12.18 -16.56 -21.36
N ALA A 538 -12.00 -15.24 -21.27
CA ALA A 538 -11.23 -14.49 -22.26
C ALA A 538 -9.84 -14.11 -21.75
N LEU A 539 -8.79 -14.58 -22.42
CA LEU A 539 -7.44 -14.03 -22.32
C LEU A 539 -7.51 -12.54 -22.62
N LEU A 540 -7.36 -11.73 -21.58
CA LEU A 540 -7.43 -10.28 -21.67
C LEU A 540 -6.03 -9.75 -21.97
N HIS A 541 -5.87 -9.15 -23.15
CA HIS A 541 -4.66 -8.47 -23.58
C HIS A 541 -4.78 -6.99 -23.27
N CYS A 542 -3.80 -6.42 -22.57
CA CYS A 542 -3.71 -5.00 -22.29
C CYS A 542 -2.39 -4.46 -22.83
N TRP A 543 -2.45 -3.32 -23.52
CA TRP A 543 -1.28 -2.67 -24.09
C TRP A 543 -0.76 -1.62 -23.11
N ILE A 544 0.52 -1.72 -22.76
CA ILE A 544 1.18 -0.72 -21.91
C ILE A 544 1.89 0.30 -22.77
N SER A 545 2.65 -0.18 -23.75
CA SER A 545 3.36 0.65 -24.73
C SER A 545 3.04 0.20 -26.15
N ASN A 546 3.75 0.68 -27.17
CA ASN A 546 3.52 0.21 -28.54
C ASN A 546 4.10 -1.18 -28.80
N ARG A 547 5.00 -1.64 -27.93
CA ARG A 547 5.66 -2.94 -28.05
C ARG A 547 5.33 -3.91 -26.93
N LEU A 548 4.86 -3.42 -25.78
CA LEU A 548 4.63 -4.24 -24.59
C LEU A 548 3.15 -4.56 -24.41
N VAL A 549 2.82 -5.85 -24.53
CA VAL A 549 1.49 -6.38 -24.24
C VAL A 549 1.56 -7.28 -23.01
N VAL A 550 0.56 -7.16 -22.15
CA VAL A 550 0.37 -8.01 -20.98
C VAL A 550 -0.90 -8.84 -21.14
N SER A 551 -0.81 -10.11 -20.80
CA SER A 551 -1.95 -11.01 -20.69
C SER A 551 -1.96 -11.61 -19.29
N CYS A 552 -3.07 -11.45 -18.58
CA CYS A 552 -3.26 -12.07 -17.28
C CYS A 552 -4.10 -13.34 -17.44
N SER A 553 -3.69 -14.41 -16.77
CA SER A 553 -4.43 -15.66 -16.69
C SER A 553 -4.39 -16.18 -15.26
N GLU A 554 -5.48 -16.77 -14.80
CA GLU A 554 -5.57 -17.39 -13.48
C GLU A 554 -5.51 -18.92 -13.64
N TYR A 555 -4.79 -19.61 -12.75
CA TYR A 555 -4.90 -21.07 -12.67
C TYR A 555 -6.34 -21.44 -12.30
N ARG A 556 -6.97 -22.36 -13.04
CA ARG A 556 -8.34 -22.80 -12.72
C ARG A 556 -8.40 -23.36 -11.30
N ASP A 557 -9.51 -23.11 -10.61
CA ASP A 557 -9.75 -23.61 -9.24
C ASP A 557 -9.57 -25.12 -9.10
N SER A 558 -9.87 -25.88 -10.17
CA SER A 558 -9.66 -27.33 -10.23
C SER A 558 -8.20 -27.75 -10.05
N TYR A 559 -7.23 -26.89 -10.39
CA TYR A 559 -5.81 -27.16 -10.17
C TYR A 559 -5.37 -27.03 -8.71
N ALA A 560 -6.18 -26.39 -7.86
CA ALA A 560 -5.90 -26.28 -6.43
C ALA A 560 -6.56 -27.40 -5.60
N ASN A 561 -7.46 -28.18 -6.20
CA ASN A 561 -8.05 -29.35 -5.56
C ASN A 561 -7.11 -30.55 -5.75
N TRP A 562 -6.18 -30.71 -4.79
CA TRP A 562 -5.29 -31.87 -4.66
C TRP A 562 -5.93 -33.00 -3.84
N SER A 563 -7.26 -33.01 -3.72
CA SER A 563 -8.01 -33.92 -2.84
C SER A 563 -7.83 -35.41 -3.17
N THR A 564 -7.36 -35.73 -4.37
CA THR A 564 -6.96 -37.07 -4.81
C THR A 564 -5.70 -37.60 -4.13
N LEU A 565 -4.87 -36.75 -3.49
CA LEU A 565 -3.68 -37.20 -2.76
C LEU A 565 -3.95 -37.69 -1.32
N SER A 566 -5.18 -37.51 -0.81
CA SER A 566 -5.45 -37.65 0.63
C SER A 566 -5.58 -39.08 1.17
N ASP A 567 -5.22 -40.10 0.39
CA ASP A 567 -5.16 -41.49 0.88
C ASP A 567 -3.87 -41.80 1.67
N SER A 568 -2.92 -40.86 1.72
CA SER A 568 -1.75 -40.98 2.60
C SER A 568 -2.04 -40.28 3.94
N PRO A 569 -1.95 -40.97 5.10
CA PRO A 569 -2.11 -40.38 6.43
C PRO A 569 -0.90 -39.51 6.75
N ALA A 570 -0.85 -38.31 6.17
CA ALA A 570 0.13 -37.30 6.52
C ALA A 570 -0.16 -36.84 7.95
N LYS A 571 0.68 -37.30 8.89
CA LYS A 571 0.73 -36.87 10.29
C LYS A 571 0.76 -35.34 10.33
N THR A 572 -0.30 -34.74 10.86
CA THR A 572 -0.50 -33.30 10.92
C THR A 572 0.64 -32.62 11.69
N TRP A 573 1.25 -31.59 11.09
CA TRP A 573 2.22 -30.74 11.75
C TRP A 573 1.50 -29.80 12.72
N GLN A 574 1.55 -30.12 14.01
CA GLN A 574 1.54 -29.10 15.04
C GLN A 574 2.97 -28.56 15.15
N THR A 575 3.15 -27.27 14.95
CA THR A 575 4.37 -26.57 15.36
C THR A 575 4.47 -26.73 16.86
N SER A 576 5.31 -27.66 17.31
CA SER A 576 5.61 -27.87 18.71
C SER A 576 6.47 -26.70 19.19
N GLY A 577 5.82 -25.57 19.48
CA GLY A 577 6.37 -24.57 20.40
C GLY A 577 6.27 -25.16 21.80
N SER A 578 7.20 -26.06 22.14
CA SER A 578 7.34 -26.54 23.52
C SER A 578 8.10 -25.48 24.31
N ASN A 579 7.35 -24.61 25.00
CA ASN A 579 7.79 -24.23 26.33
C ASN A 579 7.18 -25.23 27.30
N ALA A 580 8.06 -25.84 28.07
CA ALA A 580 7.77 -26.86 29.05
C ALA A 580 6.75 -26.36 30.09
N GLY A 581 5.72 -27.16 30.31
CA GLY A 581 4.79 -27.06 31.42
C GLY A 581 4.10 -28.40 31.53
N LEU A 582 4.63 -29.24 32.43
CA LEU A 582 3.95 -30.45 32.91
C LEU A 582 2.58 -30.02 33.44
N ASP A 583 1.50 -30.56 32.88
CA ASP A 583 0.36 -30.99 33.68
C ASP A 583 -0.37 -32.12 32.95
N GLU A 584 -0.48 -33.22 33.67
CA GLU A 584 -1.03 -34.50 33.27
C GLU A 584 -2.52 -34.48 33.65
N GLU A 585 -3.41 -34.10 32.72
CA GLU A 585 -4.86 -34.28 32.95
C GLU A 585 -5.54 -35.07 31.83
N LYS A 586 -6.21 -36.13 32.29
CA LYS A 586 -6.82 -37.22 31.54
C LYS A 586 -8.10 -36.77 30.82
N GLY A 587 -8.20 -37.17 29.55
CA GLY A 587 -9.39 -37.84 29.03
C GLY A 587 -10.59 -36.97 28.64
N LEU A 588 -10.58 -36.49 27.39
CA LEU A 588 -11.80 -36.40 26.58
C LEU A 588 -11.49 -36.66 25.09
N PRO A 589 -12.30 -37.46 24.38
CA PRO A 589 -12.14 -37.65 22.94
C PRO A 589 -12.52 -36.36 22.21
N SER A 590 -11.52 -35.63 21.75
CA SER A 590 -11.71 -34.44 20.93
C SER A 590 -12.23 -34.82 19.54
N PRO A 591 -13.25 -34.14 18.97
CA PRO A 591 -13.75 -34.42 17.62
C PRO A 591 -12.67 -34.01 16.61
N GLY A 592 -11.90 -35.02 16.18
CA GLY A 592 -10.71 -34.92 15.37
C GLY A 592 -10.98 -34.55 13.92
N GLY A 593 -11.26 -33.27 13.67
CA GLY A 593 -11.01 -32.62 12.38
C GLY A 593 -9.71 -31.84 12.51
N SER A 594 -8.55 -32.46 12.26
CA SER A 594 -7.28 -31.74 12.26
C SER A 594 -7.34 -30.66 11.19
N LYS A 595 -7.48 -29.39 11.59
CA LYS A 595 -7.42 -28.23 10.68
C LYS A 595 -6.01 -28.19 10.08
N LYS A 596 -5.79 -28.92 8.99
CA LYS A 596 -4.57 -28.81 8.17
C LYS A 596 -4.31 -27.33 7.93
N THR A 597 -3.08 -26.88 8.11
CA THR A 597 -2.73 -25.47 7.95
C THR A 597 -2.77 -25.10 6.48
N ILE A 598 -3.96 -24.69 6.02
CA ILE A 598 -4.32 -24.28 4.63
C ILE A 598 -3.25 -23.37 3.97
N ARG A 599 -2.49 -22.62 4.76
CA ARG A 599 -1.43 -21.71 4.28
C ARG A 599 -0.20 -22.41 3.71
N SER A 600 0.23 -23.53 4.27
CA SER A 600 1.44 -24.25 3.82
C SER A 600 1.22 -24.96 2.47
N GLU A 601 0.00 -25.45 2.27
CA GLU A 601 -0.43 -26.10 1.03
C GLU A 601 -0.40 -25.13 -0.15
N ARG A 602 -0.89 -23.89 0.02
CA ARG A 602 -0.99 -22.93 -1.08
C ARG A 602 0.36 -22.50 -1.68
N ARG A 603 1.43 -22.41 -0.87
CA ARG A 603 2.77 -22.09 -1.39
C ARG A 603 3.35 -23.24 -2.21
N GLN A 604 3.12 -24.48 -1.80
CA GLN A 604 3.53 -25.65 -2.58
C GLN A 604 2.85 -25.68 -3.95
N ASP A 605 1.57 -25.30 -4.01
CA ASP A 605 0.79 -25.27 -5.24
C ASP A 605 1.40 -24.29 -6.26
N LEU A 606 1.73 -23.07 -5.80
CA LEU A 606 2.42 -22.07 -6.60
C LEU A 606 3.69 -22.63 -7.24
N TYR A 607 4.53 -23.26 -6.43
CA TYR A 607 5.81 -23.78 -6.87
C TYR A 607 5.63 -24.99 -7.78
N ALA A 608 4.64 -25.84 -7.52
CA ALA A 608 4.32 -26.97 -8.39
C ALA A 608 3.88 -26.48 -9.78
N TRP A 609 3.14 -25.37 -9.84
CA TRP A 609 2.74 -24.73 -11.09
C TRP A 609 3.89 -24.01 -11.81
N LEU A 610 4.82 -23.41 -11.05
CA LEU A 610 6.02 -22.76 -11.59
C LEU A 610 6.96 -23.75 -12.30
N LYS A 611 6.94 -25.03 -11.86
CA LYS A 611 7.83 -26.10 -12.33
C LYS A 611 9.32 -25.68 -12.25
N PRO A 612 9.86 -25.36 -11.06
CA PRO A 612 11.26 -25.00 -10.92
C PRO A 612 12.16 -26.19 -11.28
N ASP A 613 13.25 -25.93 -11.99
CA ASP A 613 14.30 -26.94 -12.19
C ASP A 613 15.11 -27.16 -10.89
N ALA A 614 16.03 -28.13 -10.88
CA ALA A 614 16.80 -28.46 -9.68
C ALA A 614 17.66 -27.27 -9.17
N ARG A 615 18.13 -26.40 -10.07
CA ARG A 615 18.93 -25.23 -9.74
C ARG A 615 18.05 -24.10 -9.22
N GLU A 616 16.93 -23.85 -9.88
CA GLU A 616 15.90 -22.89 -9.45
C GLU A 616 15.36 -23.27 -8.07
N LEU A 617 15.15 -24.57 -7.81
CA LEU A 617 14.72 -25.07 -6.51
C LEU A 617 15.78 -24.85 -5.43
N GLN A 618 17.06 -25.05 -5.74
CA GLN A 618 18.15 -24.71 -4.83
C GLN A 618 18.18 -23.21 -4.51
N LEU A 619 18.00 -22.34 -5.51
CA LEU A 619 17.89 -20.89 -5.30
C LEU A 619 16.69 -20.52 -4.42
N MET A 620 15.56 -21.23 -4.58
CA MET A 620 14.40 -21.04 -3.72
C MET A 620 14.66 -21.48 -2.28
N GLU A 621 15.48 -22.51 -2.05
CA GLU A 621 15.97 -22.87 -0.72
C GLU A 621 16.87 -21.75 -0.19
N ASP A 622 17.89 -21.31 -0.95
CA ASP A 622 18.83 -20.24 -0.58
C ASP A 622 18.12 -18.91 -0.24
N TRP A 623 17.00 -18.60 -0.89
CA TRP A 623 16.18 -17.42 -0.64
C TRP A 623 15.11 -17.61 0.44
N TYR A 624 15.12 -18.75 1.14
CA TYR A 624 14.14 -19.11 2.17
C TYR A 624 12.69 -19.12 1.69
N LEU A 625 12.48 -19.31 0.38
CA LEU A 625 11.15 -19.50 -0.21
C LEU A 625 10.62 -20.92 0.03
N VAL A 626 11.54 -21.87 0.22
CA VAL A 626 11.30 -23.28 0.53
C VAL A 626 11.90 -23.59 1.92
N PRO A 627 11.20 -24.33 2.80
CA PRO A 627 11.74 -24.69 4.10
C PRO A 627 12.96 -25.62 3.97
N HIS A 628 14.08 -25.23 4.57
CA HIS A 628 15.31 -26.02 4.52
C HIS A 628 15.13 -27.37 5.21
N ARG A 629 15.65 -28.43 4.59
CA ARG A 629 15.75 -29.80 5.16
C ARG A 629 14.43 -30.46 5.58
N ASN A 630 13.27 -29.91 5.21
CA ASN A 630 11.98 -30.55 5.51
C ASN A 630 11.63 -31.62 4.44
N LYS A 631 12.05 -32.86 4.69
CA LYS A 631 11.80 -34.00 3.78
C LYS A 631 10.32 -34.26 3.51
N ALA A 632 9.44 -34.03 4.48
CA ALA A 632 8.01 -34.25 4.32
C ALA A 632 7.39 -33.20 3.40
N TRP A 633 7.70 -31.92 3.63
CA TRP A 633 7.26 -30.84 2.74
C TRP A 633 7.72 -31.05 1.30
N MET A 634 8.98 -31.48 1.13
CA MET A 634 9.53 -31.81 -0.20
C MET A 634 8.82 -32.98 -0.88
N LYS A 635 8.50 -34.04 -0.14
CA LYS A 635 7.75 -35.19 -0.67
C LYS A 635 6.35 -34.78 -1.16
N ASP A 636 5.66 -33.94 -0.39
CA ASP A 636 4.32 -33.44 -0.77
C ASP A 636 4.41 -32.54 -2.01
N PHE A 637 5.39 -31.63 -2.03
CA PHE A 637 5.68 -30.78 -3.19
C PHE A 637 5.99 -31.59 -4.45
N GLU A 638 6.86 -32.60 -4.36
CA GLU A 638 7.18 -33.47 -5.50
C GLU A 638 5.97 -34.26 -6.00
N THR A 639 5.07 -34.64 -5.10
CA THR A 639 3.85 -35.37 -5.49
C THR A 639 2.87 -34.44 -6.21
N LYS A 640 2.68 -33.20 -5.72
CA LYS A 640 1.92 -32.16 -6.43
C LYS A 640 2.54 -31.81 -7.78
N ARG A 641 3.87 -31.73 -7.85
CA ARG A 641 4.59 -31.45 -9.11
C ARG A 641 4.33 -32.55 -10.14
N ARG A 642 4.43 -33.83 -9.73
CA ARG A 642 4.14 -34.99 -10.60
C ARG A 642 2.70 -34.98 -11.08
N GLU A 643 1.73 -34.74 -10.21
CA GLU A 643 0.32 -34.69 -10.64
C GLU A 643 0.05 -33.51 -11.59
N HIS A 644 0.67 -32.35 -11.35
CA HIS A 644 0.58 -31.22 -12.26
C HIS A 644 1.19 -31.54 -13.64
N GLU A 645 2.30 -32.27 -13.68
CA GLU A 645 2.89 -32.80 -14.92
C GLU A 645 1.89 -33.74 -15.63
N THR A 646 1.34 -34.73 -14.92
CA THR A 646 0.33 -35.65 -15.48
C THR A 646 -0.90 -34.92 -16.03
N ARG A 647 -1.41 -33.89 -15.33
CA ARG A 647 -2.57 -33.09 -15.78
C ARG A 647 -2.27 -32.23 -17.00
N GLN A 648 -1.03 -31.78 -17.18
CA GLN A 648 -0.64 -31.06 -18.40
C GLN A 648 -0.44 -32.02 -19.59
N ASP A 649 0.17 -33.18 -19.35
CA ASP A 649 0.45 -34.16 -20.40
C ASP A 649 -0.83 -34.89 -20.86
N GLY A 650 -1.78 -35.13 -19.94
CA GLY A 650 -3.07 -35.79 -20.24
C GLY A 650 -4.21 -34.85 -20.65
N GLY A 651 -4.00 -33.52 -20.63
CA GLY A 651 -5.00 -32.51 -20.99
C GLY A 651 -4.85 -31.97 -22.42
N GLY A 652 -4.09 -32.66 -23.27
CA GLY A 652 -3.79 -32.28 -24.65
C GLY A 652 -4.71 -32.89 -25.71
N ASP A 653 -5.98 -33.15 -25.38
CA ASP A 653 -7.05 -33.51 -26.33
C ASP A 653 -8.06 -32.36 -26.50
#